data_AF-A0A2P9DKM8-F1
#
_entry.id   AF-A0A2P9DKM8-F1
#
_cell.length_a   1.000
_cell.length_b   1.000
_cell.length_c   1.000
_cell.angle_alpha   90.00
_cell.angle_beta   90.00
_cell.angle_gamma   90.00
#
_symmetry.space_group_name_H-M   'P 1'
#
loop_
_entity.id
_entity.type
_entity.pdbx_description
1 polymer ?
#
loop_
_entity_poly.entity_id
_entity_poly.type
_entity_poly.pdbx_seq_one_letter_code
_entity_poly.pdbx_strand_id
1 'polypeptide(L)'
;MSSHISCNEVREKRKIKSVLNFYNLCSLNRFTWYRQHMRLHNMIYRKNYEYSSNNCIIGKYSRNYICTRNNIYIKNKIYDIIPYLCKGKDVKNITSNIIYYILQHLSTKNVVNSNEYKDNIKKIYFNLLKCYHKIFENNNEYGEYIFTLFNDDIIISVSPSLKKKQKNIIQDILLNSLNFFFKNNITYKNKLNINLMCHIISYPKFLYVLHSINYDMNIIKRNISVQNVDYLFSQYINTTNIYITTAIEFASFFKTANMNIFTPFKEHGKFNYFLLLEHIVNKQLKNTLFLLLKDIEYSQLKQEMLLYLVSSDDITGLCLNEWGYLAAKEYLLMNKYGNDNNKIINDDDIKVNILKRSNDNVKDYNDDNHLNMEYFNLPEHLKNVKYIKCLDEFNNMVISIKEELNDHWKNNIYNKTKIVNYTNDDYNDNILTYEYINETLRKEKKRYYMGIDIEWDRYKKKKVSILSISTNNKIYIIDLYFIDYNYKLIIFKFFKWLLENPFIYKLFFNFSSDINIMSSYFQNISHINIYNNIIDLNDNIYIYSKKEEATPSYKNDNILYFEKLNRDMIQSNDIHLFKEFVHSSPYHFNKNIINKINSHNHINILNKQMFKLYFKSLNDLCMKILNKKLNKKLQLANWNIRPLNEEQIIYACIDSYVLIKIEEMLIEKGYMSTCDSNNNQMMNLFVQKYKLRDSTWE
;
A
#
# COMPACT_ATOMS: atom_id res chain seq x y z
N MET A 1 13.14 -35.37 46.13
CA MET A 1 12.27 -34.73 45.11
C MET A 1 12.98 -33.53 44.46
N SER A 2 14.21 -33.76 43.97
CA SER A 2 15.08 -32.70 43.45
C SER A 2 16.21 -33.34 42.64
N SER A 3 15.98 -33.61 41.35
CA SER A 3 17.07 -34.03 40.43
C SER A 3 16.73 -34.17 38.94
N HIS A 4 15.56 -33.75 38.44
CA HIS A 4 15.22 -33.96 37.02
C HIS A 4 15.04 -32.72 36.14
N ILE A 5 15.28 -31.51 36.65
CA ILE A 5 15.18 -30.28 35.83
C ILE A 5 16.54 -29.83 35.25
N SER A 6 17.68 -30.28 35.75
CA SER A 6 18.99 -29.68 35.38
C SER A 6 19.67 -30.23 34.12
N CYS A 7 19.17 -31.29 33.48
CA CYS A 7 19.87 -31.89 32.33
C CYS A 7 19.46 -31.27 30.97
N ASN A 8 18.22 -30.81 30.82
CA ASN A 8 17.73 -30.23 29.57
C ASN A 8 18.14 -28.75 29.41
N GLU A 9 18.05 -27.94 30.46
CA GLU A 9 18.51 -26.55 30.41
C GLU A 9 20.04 -26.44 30.22
N VAL A 10 20.82 -27.34 30.81
CA VAL A 10 22.28 -27.37 30.65
C VAL A 10 22.67 -27.90 29.26
N ARG A 11 21.94 -28.88 28.69
CA ARG A 11 22.11 -29.32 27.30
C ARG A 11 21.69 -28.24 26.29
N GLU A 12 20.64 -27.49 26.57
CA GLU A 12 20.19 -26.38 25.71
C GLU A 12 21.15 -25.18 25.78
N LYS A 13 21.66 -24.80 26.96
CA LYS A 13 22.71 -23.80 27.10
C LYS A 13 24.01 -24.21 26.38
N ARG A 14 24.38 -25.51 26.39
CA ARG A 14 25.52 -26.03 25.62
C ARG A 14 25.29 -25.99 24.10
N LYS A 15 24.08 -26.28 23.62
CA LYS A 15 23.70 -26.17 22.19
C LYS A 15 23.70 -24.72 21.71
N ILE A 16 23.34 -23.75 22.56
CA ILE A 16 23.38 -22.33 22.22
C ILE A 16 24.83 -21.83 22.20
N LYS A 17 25.65 -22.24 23.16
CA LYS A 17 27.10 -21.94 23.19
C LYS A 17 27.81 -22.52 21.96
N SER A 18 27.41 -23.71 21.49
CA SER A 18 27.93 -24.28 20.25
C SER A 18 27.44 -23.57 18.98
N VAL A 19 26.22 -22.99 18.98
CA VAL A 19 25.72 -22.17 17.86
C VAL A 19 26.40 -20.80 17.81
N LEU A 20 26.68 -20.18 18.96
CA LEU A 20 27.49 -18.96 19.05
C LEU A 20 28.96 -19.23 18.63
N ASN A 21 29.52 -20.39 18.98
CA ASN A 21 30.85 -20.82 18.52
C ASN A 21 30.93 -20.99 16.99
N PHE A 22 29.85 -21.41 16.33
CA PHE A 22 29.79 -21.58 14.86
C PHE A 22 29.90 -20.24 14.09
N TYR A 23 29.65 -19.12 14.76
CA TYR A 23 29.80 -17.75 14.23
C TYR A 23 31.12 -17.07 14.64
N ASN A 24 32.11 -17.81 15.17
CA ASN A 24 33.42 -17.30 15.59
C ASN A 24 33.35 -16.17 16.66
N LEU A 25 32.48 -16.33 17.67
CA LEU A 25 32.28 -15.36 18.76
C LEU A 25 33.14 -15.64 20.03
N CYS A 26 34.29 -16.32 19.90
CA CYS A 26 35.00 -16.89 21.06
C CYS A 26 35.99 -16.00 21.81
N SER A 27 36.16 -14.72 21.50
CA SER A 27 37.09 -13.89 22.28
C SER A 27 36.47 -12.56 22.64
N LEU A 28 35.81 -12.49 23.80
CA LEU A 28 35.78 -11.35 24.73
C LEU A 28 34.87 -11.67 25.94
N ASN A 29 35.11 -12.82 26.59
CA ASN A 29 34.64 -13.03 27.96
C ASN A 29 35.54 -12.25 28.92
N ARG A 30 35.41 -10.92 28.96
CA ARG A 30 35.91 -10.03 30.01
C ARG A 30 35.40 -8.62 29.75
N PHE A 31 34.12 -8.38 29.97
CA PHE A 31 33.63 -7.03 30.26
C PHE A 31 32.83 -7.09 31.54
N THR A 32 33.48 -6.69 32.64
CA THR A 32 32.85 -6.44 33.92
C THR A 32 31.96 -5.21 33.79
N TRP A 33 30.65 -5.40 33.79
CA TRP A 33 29.68 -4.31 33.77
C TRP A 33 29.50 -3.74 35.18
N TYR A 34 30.03 -2.54 35.43
CA TYR A 34 29.61 -1.74 36.57
C TYR A 34 28.25 -1.10 36.22
N ARG A 35 27.17 -1.58 36.85
CA ARG A 35 25.81 -1.03 36.67
C ARG A 35 25.76 0.40 37.23
N GLN A 36 25.51 1.39 36.38
CA GLN A 36 24.68 2.54 36.76
C GLN A 36 23.30 2.33 36.16
N HIS A 37 22.31 2.05 37.01
CA HIS A 37 20.89 2.08 36.64
C HIS A 37 20.51 3.52 36.26
N MET A 38 20.68 3.90 35.00
CA MET A 38 20.09 5.12 34.48
C MET A 38 18.61 4.85 34.19
N ARG A 39 17.74 5.21 35.13
CA ARG A 39 16.29 5.31 34.86
C ARG A 39 16.10 6.29 33.70
N LEU A 40 15.47 5.84 32.62
CA LEU A 40 14.86 6.69 31.59
C LEU A 40 13.76 7.56 32.24
N HIS A 41 14.17 8.58 32.99
CA HIS A 41 13.27 9.66 33.35
C HIS A 41 13.00 10.47 32.09
N ASN A 42 11.71 10.73 31.83
CA ASN A 42 11.19 11.53 30.71
C ASN A 42 12.13 12.71 30.38
N MET A 43 13.08 12.51 29.46
CA MET A 43 13.96 13.56 28.96
C MET A 43 13.16 14.36 27.94
N ILE A 44 12.28 15.21 28.46
CA ILE A 44 11.54 16.18 27.66
C ILE A 44 12.52 17.28 27.27
N TYR A 45 13.12 17.16 26.08
CA TYR A 45 13.74 18.30 25.42
C TYR A 45 12.62 19.22 24.91
N ARG A 46 12.21 20.17 25.75
CA ARG A 46 11.48 21.35 25.28
C ARG A 46 12.48 22.28 24.61
N LYS A 47 12.26 22.61 23.34
CA LYS A 47 12.82 23.84 22.80
C LYS A 47 12.22 24.96 23.64
N ASN A 48 13.06 25.67 24.38
CA ASN A 48 12.67 26.96 24.95
C ASN A 48 12.31 27.84 23.76
N TYR A 49 11.01 28.01 23.53
CA TYR A 49 10.51 29.06 22.66
C TYR A 49 10.67 30.36 23.44
N GLU A 50 11.88 30.92 23.41
CA GLU A 50 11.97 32.37 23.47
C GLU A 50 11.44 32.87 22.11
N TYR A 51 10.12 33.04 22.04
CA TYR A 51 9.62 34.16 21.26
C TYR A 51 10.21 35.39 21.93
N SER A 52 11.38 35.83 21.47
CA SER A 52 11.74 37.22 21.65
C SER A 52 10.63 38.00 20.96
N SER A 53 9.69 38.51 21.75
CA SER A 53 8.81 39.60 21.38
C SER A 53 9.67 40.84 21.19
N ASN A 54 10.56 40.80 20.20
CA ASN A 54 11.12 42.01 19.67
C ASN A 54 9.98 42.62 18.88
N ASN A 55 9.29 43.56 19.52
CA ASN A 55 8.58 44.62 18.86
C ASN A 55 9.54 45.20 17.82
N CYS A 56 9.50 44.68 16.60
CA CYS A 56 10.13 45.32 15.46
C CYS A 56 9.32 46.58 15.20
N ILE A 57 9.73 47.65 15.86
CA ILE A 57 9.50 49.01 15.40
C ILE A 57 9.97 49.01 13.94
N ILE A 58 9.01 49.16 13.04
CA ILE A 58 9.23 49.26 11.60
C ILE A 58 10.01 50.56 11.38
N GLY A 59 11.34 50.44 11.40
CA GLY A 59 12.25 51.45 10.87
C GLY A 59 11.99 51.57 9.38
N LYS A 60 11.49 52.75 8.98
CA LYS A 60 11.26 53.19 7.61
C LYS A 60 12.39 52.78 6.67
N TYR A 61 12.17 51.78 5.82
CA TYR A 61 12.68 51.78 4.45
C TYR A 61 11.63 51.15 3.52
N SER A 62 11.05 52.01 2.70
CA SER A 62 9.86 51.84 1.88
C SER A 62 10.13 51.07 0.57
N ARG A 63 9.29 50.07 0.28
CA ARG A 63 8.50 49.99 -0.96
C ARG A 63 7.09 49.51 -0.62
N ASN A 64 6.08 50.06 -1.28
CA ASN A 64 4.68 50.03 -0.90
C ASN A 64 4.06 48.61 -0.87
N TYR A 65 3.92 48.01 0.32
CA TYR A 65 3.13 46.79 0.53
C TYR A 65 1.94 47.09 1.46
N ILE A 66 0.72 47.09 0.94
CA ILE A 66 -0.50 47.29 1.74
C ILE A 66 -0.93 45.93 2.32
N CYS A 67 -0.81 45.81 3.63
CA CYS A 67 -1.13 44.63 4.41
C CYS A 67 -2.53 44.78 5.04
N THR A 68 -3.41 43.79 4.93
CA THR A 68 -4.69 43.79 5.68
C THR A 68 -4.48 43.47 7.16
N ARG A 69 -5.49 43.72 8.02
CA ARG A 69 -5.45 43.34 9.45
C ARG A 69 -5.18 41.84 9.70
N ASN A 70 -5.33 40.99 8.67
CA ASN A 70 -5.08 39.55 8.70
C ASN A 70 -3.76 39.15 8.02
N ASN A 71 -2.87 40.11 7.74
CA ASN A 71 -1.57 39.93 7.09
C ASN A 71 -1.56 39.31 5.68
N ILE A 72 -2.67 39.40 4.95
CA ILE A 72 -2.76 38.96 3.55
C ILE A 72 -2.48 40.17 2.65
N TYR A 73 -1.51 40.03 1.75
CA TYR A 73 -1.09 41.06 0.80
C TYR A 73 -1.89 40.92 -0.51
N ILE A 74 -2.93 41.74 -0.68
CA ILE A 74 -3.97 41.54 -1.70
C ILE A 74 -3.61 42.16 -3.07
N LYS A 75 -2.78 43.22 -3.11
CA LYS A 75 -2.55 44.01 -4.33
C LYS A 75 -1.34 43.59 -5.17
N ASN A 76 -0.48 42.72 -4.65
CA ASN A 76 0.78 42.36 -5.31
C ASN A 76 0.75 40.89 -5.74
N LYS A 77 1.55 40.54 -6.76
CA LYS A 77 1.62 39.16 -7.25
C LYS A 77 2.34 38.29 -6.21
N ILE A 78 1.89 37.05 -6.04
CA ILE A 78 2.45 36.15 -5.00
C ILE A 78 3.98 36.01 -5.11
N TYR A 79 4.52 35.98 -6.32
CA TYR A 79 5.95 35.88 -6.58
C TYR A 79 6.76 37.15 -6.29
N ASP A 80 6.12 38.26 -5.92
CA ASP A 80 6.81 39.44 -5.40
C ASP A 80 6.71 39.51 -3.86
N ILE A 81 5.64 38.95 -3.29
CA ILE A 81 5.37 38.95 -1.85
C ILE A 81 6.18 37.86 -1.15
N ILE A 82 6.07 36.59 -1.60
CA ILE A 82 6.67 35.46 -0.88
C ILE A 82 8.19 35.58 -0.77
N PRO A 83 8.95 35.92 -1.83
CA PRO A 83 10.39 36.11 -1.69
C PRO A 83 10.77 37.22 -0.68
N TYR A 84 9.99 38.31 -0.63
CA TYR A 84 10.18 39.38 0.35
C TYR A 84 9.93 38.89 1.78
N LEU A 85 8.84 38.14 2.00
CA LEU A 85 8.52 37.57 3.31
C LEU A 85 9.55 36.52 3.76
N CYS A 86 10.10 35.73 2.83
CA CYS A 86 11.21 34.83 3.10
C CYS A 86 12.45 35.59 3.58
N LYS A 87 12.81 36.72 2.94
CA LYS A 87 13.90 37.60 3.40
C LYS A 87 13.64 38.15 4.81
N GLY A 88 12.40 38.52 5.09
CA GLY A 88 11.95 38.96 6.41
C GLY A 88 11.79 37.85 7.46
N LYS A 89 11.98 36.57 7.09
CA LYS A 89 11.82 35.39 7.96
C LYS A 89 10.42 35.28 8.59
N ASP A 90 9.40 35.83 7.92
CA ASP A 90 8.04 35.94 8.47
C ASP A 90 7.20 34.68 8.20
N VAL A 91 7.45 33.68 9.03
CA VAL A 91 6.88 32.33 8.97
C VAL A 91 5.35 32.31 8.86
N LYS A 92 4.67 33.19 9.60
CA LYS A 92 3.20 33.24 9.63
C LYS A 92 2.65 33.85 8.34
N ASN A 93 3.25 34.95 7.88
CA ASN A 93 2.76 35.64 6.70
C ASN A 93 3.09 34.88 5.40
N ILE A 94 4.22 34.18 5.33
CA ILE A 94 4.49 33.24 4.22
C ILE A 94 3.37 32.20 4.13
N THR A 95 3.08 31.56 5.26
CA THR A 95 2.09 30.47 5.35
C THR A 95 0.69 30.97 5.00
N SER A 96 0.25 32.11 5.55
CA SER A 96 -1.09 32.66 5.30
C SER A 96 -1.28 33.08 3.84
N ASN A 97 -0.29 33.73 3.23
CA ASN A 97 -0.38 34.21 1.84
C ASN A 97 -0.37 33.06 0.82
N ILE A 98 0.41 32.01 1.06
CA ILE A 98 0.40 30.80 0.19
C ILE A 98 -0.92 30.05 0.32
N ILE A 99 -1.41 29.82 1.55
CA ILE A 99 -2.72 29.17 1.77
C ILE A 99 -3.83 29.97 1.09
N TYR A 100 -3.86 31.29 1.30
CA TYR A 100 -4.87 32.16 0.70
C TYR A 100 -4.83 32.11 -0.83
N TYR A 101 -3.63 32.23 -1.42
CA TYR A 101 -3.46 32.21 -2.87
C TYR A 101 -3.92 30.88 -3.50
N ILE A 102 -3.51 29.75 -2.92
CA ILE A 102 -3.90 28.43 -3.42
C ILE A 102 -5.42 28.25 -3.28
N LEU A 103 -6.00 28.62 -2.14
CA LEU A 103 -7.46 28.53 -1.93
C LEU A 103 -8.25 29.46 -2.84
N GLN A 104 -7.75 30.67 -3.12
CA GLN A 104 -8.40 31.63 -4.01
C GLN A 104 -8.54 31.08 -5.44
N HIS A 105 -7.49 30.40 -5.92
CA HIS A 105 -7.46 29.79 -7.25
C HIS A 105 -8.08 28.39 -7.31
N LEU A 106 -8.15 27.65 -6.19
CA LEU A 106 -8.85 26.36 -6.09
C LEU A 106 -10.34 26.49 -5.74
N SER A 107 -10.81 27.66 -5.32
CA SER A 107 -12.22 27.91 -5.00
C SER A 107 -13.09 27.77 -6.26
N THR A 108 -13.97 26.78 -6.25
CA THR A 108 -14.95 26.55 -7.32
C THR A 108 -15.98 27.68 -7.46
N LYS A 109 -16.10 28.57 -6.47
CA LYS A 109 -16.98 29.75 -6.52
C LYS A 109 -16.47 30.85 -7.46
N ASN A 110 -15.20 30.81 -7.85
CA ASN A 110 -14.52 31.86 -8.62
C ASN A 110 -14.24 31.43 -10.07
N VAL A 111 -14.91 30.40 -10.58
CA VAL A 111 -14.58 29.78 -11.87
C VAL A 111 -15.86 29.55 -12.67
N VAL A 112 -15.87 29.96 -13.94
CA VAL A 112 -17.03 29.93 -14.83
C VAL A 112 -17.12 28.61 -15.61
N ASN A 113 -15.99 27.95 -15.90
CA ASN A 113 -15.95 26.68 -16.65
C ASN A 113 -14.79 25.73 -16.21
N SER A 114 -14.83 24.47 -16.66
CA SER A 114 -13.84 23.44 -16.27
C SER A 114 -12.43 23.69 -16.81
N ASN A 115 -12.30 24.35 -17.97
CA ASN A 115 -11.02 24.73 -18.56
C ASN A 115 -10.33 25.82 -17.71
N GLU A 116 -11.09 26.78 -17.22
CA GLU A 116 -10.61 27.84 -16.32
C GLU A 116 -10.14 27.26 -14.98
N TYR A 117 -10.77 26.18 -14.48
CA TYR A 117 -10.28 25.48 -13.29
C TYR A 117 -8.91 24.80 -13.54
N LYS A 118 -8.76 24.11 -14.68
CA LYS A 118 -7.47 23.51 -15.08
C LYS A 118 -6.41 24.58 -15.29
N ASP A 119 -6.77 25.71 -15.90
CA ASP A 119 -5.87 26.84 -16.10
C ASP A 119 -5.51 27.54 -14.79
N ASN A 120 -6.41 27.56 -13.81
CA ASN A 120 -6.11 28.05 -12.46
C ASN A 120 -5.08 27.15 -11.74
N ILE A 121 -5.18 25.82 -11.88
CA ILE A 121 -4.14 24.91 -11.36
C ILE A 121 -2.80 25.18 -12.05
N LYS A 122 -2.78 25.30 -13.39
CA LYS A 122 -1.55 25.67 -14.13
C LYS A 122 -0.98 27.00 -13.65
N LYS A 123 -1.82 28.01 -13.43
CA LYS A 123 -1.43 29.33 -12.89
C LYS A 123 -0.82 29.19 -11.49
N ILE A 124 -1.38 28.34 -10.61
CA ILE A 124 -0.82 28.08 -9.28
C ILE A 124 0.62 27.55 -9.42
N TYR A 125 0.81 26.47 -10.18
CA TYR A 125 2.14 25.87 -10.38
C TYR A 125 3.12 26.87 -11.00
N PHE A 126 2.70 27.59 -12.04
CA PHE A 126 3.54 28.59 -12.71
C PHE A 126 3.98 29.72 -11.76
N ASN A 127 3.07 30.25 -10.95
CA ASN A 127 3.41 31.33 -10.02
C ASN A 127 4.23 30.83 -8.82
N LEU A 128 4.00 29.62 -8.33
CA LEU A 128 4.84 28.99 -7.31
C LEU A 128 6.28 28.79 -7.82
N LEU A 129 6.45 28.30 -9.05
CA LEU A 129 7.78 28.16 -9.66
C LEU A 129 8.50 29.50 -9.78
N LYS A 130 7.79 30.57 -10.17
CA LYS A 130 8.34 31.94 -10.15
C LYS A 130 8.76 32.41 -8.76
N CYS A 131 7.99 32.08 -7.72
CA CYS A 131 8.40 32.35 -6.34
C CYS A 131 9.73 31.65 -6.04
N TYR A 132 9.84 30.36 -6.38
CA TYR A 132 11.04 29.57 -6.08
C TYR A 132 12.27 30.13 -6.77
N HIS A 133 12.21 30.43 -8.08
CA HIS A 133 13.34 31.05 -8.79
C HIS A 133 13.82 32.32 -8.08
N LYS A 134 12.92 33.25 -7.72
CA LYS A 134 13.29 34.48 -7.01
C LYS A 134 13.83 34.26 -5.59
N ILE A 135 13.35 33.24 -4.89
CA ILE A 135 13.83 32.89 -3.54
C ILE A 135 15.25 32.35 -3.61
N PHE A 136 15.50 31.42 -4.54
CA PHE A 136 16.77 30.70 -4.66
C PHE A 136 17.84 31.46 -5.47
N GLU A 137 17.48 32.47 -6.28
CA GLU A 137 18.44 33.37 -6.96
C GLU A 137 19.35 34.15 -6.00
N ASN A 138 18.91 34.45 -4.78
CA ASN A 138 19.68 35.22 -3.78
C ASN A 138 20.52 34.29 -2.88
N ASN A 139 21.48 33.56 -3.46
CA ASN A 139 22.43 32.68 -2.73
C ASN A 139 21.79 31.62 -1.80
N ASN A 140 20.51 31.30 -1.98
CA ASN A 140 19.74 30.37 -1.14
C ASN A 140 19.55 30.75 0.34
N GLU A 141 19.83 31.98 0.78
CA GLU A 141 19.85 32.32 2.21
C GLU A 141 18.49 32.21 2.92
N TYR A 142 17.38 32.13 2.17
CA TYR A 142 16.02 32.13 2.72
C TYR A 142 15.12 31.03 2.14
N GLY A 143 15.71 30.05 1.45
CA GLY A 143 14.98 29.00 0.73
C GLY A 143 14.14 28.11 1.63
N GLU A 144 14.59 27.89 2.86
CA GLU A 144 14.00 26.96 3.82
C GLU A 144 12.65 27.47 4.35
N TYR A 145 12.43 28.78 4.35
CA TYR A 145 11.19 29.40 4.82
C TYR A 145 9.98 29.11 3.93
N ILE A 146 10.15 28.50 2.76
CA ILE A 146 9.00 28.02 1.98
C ILE A 146 8.36 26.75 2.58
N PHE A 147 9.14 25.99 3.38
CA PHE A 147 8.69 24.73 3.97
C PHE A 147 7.87 24.91 5.24
N THR A 148 7.54 26.15 5.63
CA THR A 148 6.75 26.47 6.82
C THR A 148 5.34 25.90 6.76
N LEU A 149 4.81 25.70 5.54
CA LEU A 149 3.54 25.01 5.33
C LEU A 149 3.55 23.53 5.75
N PHE A 150 4.70 22.91 6.02
CA PHE A 150 4.74 21.54 6.55
C PHE A 150 4.76 21.50 8.09
N ASN A 151 4.73 22.66 8.74
CA ASN A 151 4.57 22.76 10.18
C ASN A 151 3.08 22.94 10.53
N ASP A 152 2.52 21.90 11.14
CA ASP A 152 1.10 21.84 11.43
C ASP A 152 0.67 22.86 12.51
N ASP A 153 1.55 23.20 13.46
CA ASP A 153 1.29 24.19 14.50
C ASP A 153 1.21 25.60 13.92
N ILE A 154 2.09 25.92 12.96
CA ILE A 154 2.06 27.21 12.25
C ILE A 154 0.76 27.34 11.46
N ILE A 155 0.34 26.28 10.74
CA ILE A 155 -0.93 26.29 9.99
C ILE A 155 -2.11 26.53 10.92
N ILE A 156 -2.18 25.81 12.06
CA ILE A 156 -3.25 25.99 13.04
C ILE A 156 -3.28 27.42 13.55
N SER A 157 -2.11 28.05 13.76
CA SER A 157 -2.02 29.43 14.25
C SER A 157 -2.51 30.48 13.24
N VAL A 158 -2.34 30.25 11.93
CA VAL A 158 -2.71 31.23 10.88
C VAL A 158 -4.06 30.94 10.23
N SER A 159 -4.53 29.70 10.26
CA SER A 159 -5.77 29.27 9.65
C SER A 159 -6.42 28.12 10.45
N PRO A 160 -6.91 28.40 11.67
CA PRO A 160 -7.46 27.38 12.57
C PRO A 160 -8.73 26.70 11.99
N SER A 161 -9.44 27.37 11.09
CA SER A 161 -10.64 26.84 10.42
C SER A 161 -10.34 25.99 9.18
N LEU A 162 -9.06 25.81 8.81
CA LEU A 162 -8.68 25.05 7.62
C LEU A 162 -8.96 23.56 7.79
N LYS A 163 -9.84 23.00 6.96
CA LYS A 163 -10.21 21.57 7.03
C LYS A 163 -9.02 20.69 6.64
N LYS A 164 -8.88 19.53 7.29
CA LYS A 164 -7.80 18.54 7.02
C LYS A 164 -7.64 18.19 5.54
N LYS A 165 -8.75 17.97 4.81
CA LYS A 165 -8.71 17.68 3.37
C LYS A 165 -8.12 18.82 2.54
N GLN A 166 -8.48 20.07 2.85
CA GLN A 166 -7.95 21.25 2.16
C GLN A 166 -6.46 21.46 2.47
N LYS A 167 -6.08 21.30 3.74
CA LYS A 167 -4.68 21.36 4.17
C LYS A 167 -3.80 20.36 3.42
N ASN A 168 -4.24 19.10 3.30
CA ASN A 168 -3.50 18.07 2.57
C ASN A 168 -3.33 18.44 1.09
N ILE A 169 -4.40 18.89 0.42
CA ILE A 169 -4.32 19.33 -0.99
C ILE A 169 -3.31 20.47 -1.17
N ILE A 170 -3.31 21.46 -0.27
CA ILE A 170 -2.36 22.58 -0.32
C ILE A 170 -0.92 22.08 -0.14
N GLN A 171 -0.68 21.23 0.85
CA GLN A 171 0.63 20.64 1.11
C GLN A 171 1.12 19.79 -0.07
N ASP A 172 0.24 19.01 -0.70
CA ASP A 172 0.56 18.17 -1.86
C ASP A 172 0.91 19.01 -3.10
N ILE A 173 0.16 20.08 -3.37
CA ILE A 173 0.48 21.00 -4.48
C ILE A 173 1.85 21.65 -4.25
N LEU A 174 2.13 22.11 -3.03
CA LEU A 174 3.41 22.72 -2.71
C LEU A 174 4.55 21.69 -2.81
N LEU A 175 4.35 20.47 -2.31
CA LEU A 175 5.37 19.42 -2.32
C LEU A 175 5.68 18.94 -3.74
N ASN A 176 4.65 18.75 -4.57
CA ASN A 176 4.80 18.36 -5.97
C ASN A 176 5.49 19.45 -6.79
N SER A 177 5.14 20.72 -6.57
CA SER A 177 5.79 21.84 -7.25
C SER A 177 7.25 22.04 -6.81
N LEU A 178 7.57 21.87 -5.52
CA LEU A 178 8.95 21.90 -5.02
C LEU A 178 9.78 20.72 -5.53
N ASN A 179 9.21 19.49 -5.56
CA ASN A 179 9.89 18.33 -6.13
C ASN A 179 10.21 18.55 -7.61
N PHE A 180 9.24 19.05 -8.39
CA PHE A 180 9.48 19.43 -9.79
C PHE A 180 10.56 20.50 -9.93
N PHE A 181 10.55 21.54 -9.08
CA PHE A 181 11.58 22.59 -9.09
C PHE A 181 12.98 22.04 -8.81
N PHE A 182 13.15 21.26 -7.73
CA PHE A 182 14.46 20.75 -7.33
C PHE A 182 14.98 19.62 -8.23
N LYS A 183 14.11 18.87 -8.90
CA LYS A 183 14.51 17.92 -9.93
C LYS A 183 15.26 18.61 -11.07
N ASN A 184 14.85 19.84 -11.41
CA ASN A 184 15.48 20.65 -12.45
C ASN A 184 16.58 21.59 -11.92
N ASN A 185 16.67 21.80 -10.60
CA ASN A 185 17.61 22.73 -9.96
C ASN A 185 18.34 22.06 -8.76
N ILE A 186 19.13 21.03 -9.05
CA ILE A 186 19.78 20.19 -8.03
C ILE A 186 20.76 20.99 -7.15
N THR A 187 21.46 21.98 -7.72
CA THR A 187 22.40 22.85 -7.00
C THR A 187 21.73 23.61 -5.87
N TYR A 188 20.50 24.12 -6.09
CA TYR A 188 19.74 24.80 -5.05
C TYR A 188 19.27 23.84 -3.96
N LYS A 189 18.87 22.62 -4.34
CA LYS A 189 18.50 21.59 -3.35
C LYS A 189 19.66 21.31 -2.39
N ASN A 190 20.86 21.08 -2.92
CA ASN A 190 22.01 20.68 -2.10
C ASN A 190 22.52 21.81 -1.17
N LYS A 191 22.18 23.07 -1.46
CA LYS A 191 22.51 24.24 -0.64
C LYS A 191 21.53 24.51 0.51
N LEU A 192 20.42 23.79 0.61
CA LEU A 192 19.46 23.98 1.71
C LEU A 192 20.09 23.70 3.07
N ASN A 193 19.85 24.58 4.03
CA ASN A 193 20.25 24.44 5.43
C ASN A 193 19.33 23.45 6.16
N ILE A 194 19.80 22.22 6.29
CA ILE A 194 19.07 21.12 6.92
C ILE A 194 18.66 21.39 8.38
N ASN A 195 19.48 22.14 9.12
CA ASN A 195 19.18 22.48 10.51
C ASN A 195 18.01 23.47 10.57
N LEU A 196 18.06 24.52 9.76
CA LEU A 196 16.97 25.47 9.66
C LEU A 196 15.67 24.79 9.18
N MET A 197 15.75 23.87 8.21
CA MET A 197 14.60 23.06 7.81
C MET A 197 14.03 22.23 8.96
N CYS A 198 14.88 21.62 9.80
CA CYS A 198 14.43 20.88 10.98
C CYS A 198 13.70 21.77 11.98
N HIS A 199 14.15 23.02 12.16
CA HIS A 199 13.45 24.01 12.99
C HIS A 199 12.12 24.44 12.39
N ILE A 200 12.06 24.65 11.08
CA ILE A 200 10.88 25.14 10.38
C ILE A 200 9.79 24.07 10.29
N ILE A 201 10.13 22.87 9.79
CA ILE A 201 9.16 21.80 9.50
C ILE A 201 8.71 21.10 10.78
N SER A 202 9.59 21.01 11.79
CA SER A 202 9.46 20.17 12.99
C SER A 202 9.47 18.66 12.70
N TYR A 203 9.56 17.83 13.75
CA TYR A 203 9.77 16.39 13.63
C TYR A 203 8.73 15.60 12.78
N PRO A 204 7.40 15.88 12.79
CA PRO A 204 6.41 14.95 12.24
C PRO A 204 6.53 14.71 10.73
N LYS A 205 6.94 15.74 9.99
CA LYS A 205 7.01 15.72 8.51
C LYS A 205 8.43 15.92 7.98
N PHE A 206 9.43 16.06 8.86
CA PHE A 206 10.80 16.39 8.47
C PHE A 206 11.37 15.40 7.44
N LEU A 207 11.43 14.10 7.77
CA LEU A 207 11.92 13.09 6.83
C LEU A 207 11.02 12.95 5.59
N TYR A 208 9.70 12.95 5.78
CA TYR A 208 8.74 12.86 4.67
C TYR A 208 8.99 13.94 3.59
N VAL A 209 9.20 15.19 4.00
CA VAL A 209 9.49 16.30 3.08
C VAL A 209 10.81 16.08 2.36
N LEU A 210 11.86 15.65 3.07
CA LEU A 210 13.19 15.41 2.50
C LEU A 210 13.18 14.27 1.47
N HIS A 211 12.49 13.17 1.75
CA HIS A 211 12.29 12.09 0.77
C HIS A 211 11.53 12.56 -0.46
N SER A 212 10.47 13.34 -0.25
CA SER A 212 9.60 13.80 -1.34
C SER A 212 10.29 14.76 -2.32
N ILE A 213 11.31 15.51 -1.86
CA ILE A 213 12.17 16.34 -2.72
C ILE A 213 13.45 15.63 -3.18
N ASN A 214 13.58 14.33 -2.87
CA ASN A 214 14.76 13.51 -3.16
C ASN A 214 16.07 14.13 -2.62
N TYR A 215 16.08 14.59 -1.37
CA TYR A 215 17.27 15.18 -0.74
C TYR A 215 18.34 14.10 -0.48
N ASP A 216 19.62 14.43 -0.70
CA ASP A 216 20.71 13.46 -0.54
C ASP A 216 20.96 13.15 0.95
N MET A 217 20.82 11.88 1.29
CA MET A 217 20.98 11.36 2.66
C MET A 217 22.40 11.54 3.20
N ASN A 218 23.43 11.52 2.34
CA ASN A 218 24.81 11.74 2.76
C ASN A 218 25.03 13.18 3.24
N ILE A 219 24.32 14.14 2.64
CA ILE A 219 24.36 15.56 3.04
C ILE A 219 23.67 15.73 4.41
N ILE A 220 22.57 15.01 4.66
CA ILE A 220 21.89 15.03 5.98
C ILE A 220 22.85 14.59 7.07
N LYS A 221 23.47 13.40 6.93
CA LYS A 221 24.41 12.83 7.91
C LYS A 221 25.51 13.84 8.29
N ARG A 222 26.09 14.50 7.29
CA ARG A 222 27.18 15.48 7.47
C ARG A 222 26.68 16.76 8.14
N ASN A 223 25.62 17.37 7.62
CA ASN A 223 25.27 18.76 7.93
C ASN A 223 24.30 18.94 9.12
N ILE A 224 23.55 17.91 9.52
CA ILE A 224 22.62 18.04 10.65
C ILE A 224 23.37 18.18 11.99
N SER A 225 22.98 19.11 12.84
CA SER A 225 23.63 19.36 14.13
C SER A 225 23.28 18.27 15.15
N VAL A 226 24.18 18.04 16.10
CA VAL A 226 23.98 17.08 17.21
C VAL A 226 22.69 17.39 17.98
N GLN A 227 22.44 18.67 18.25
CA GLN A 227 21.23 19.14 18.94
C GLN A 227 19.94 18.77 18.18
N ASN A 228 19.95 18.86 16.85
CA ASN A 228 18.79 18.50 16.03
C ASN A 228 18.63 16.99 15.89
N VAL A 229 19.73 16.22 15.85
CA VAL A 229 19.68 14.76 15.91
C VAL A 229 19.03 14.29 17.20
N ASP A 230 19.52 14.78 18.34
CA ASP A 230 18.98 14.44 19.66
C ASP A 230 17.52 14.90 19.82
N TYR A 231 17.18 16.09 19.32
CA TYR A 231 15.80 16.57 19.28
C TYR A 231 14.90 15.62 18.49
N LEU A 232 15.27 15.25 17.26
CA LEU A 232 14.47 14.37 16.41
C LEU A 232 14.27 12.99 17.04
N PHE A 233 15.34 12.36 17.56
CA PHE A 233 15.22 11.08 18.26
C PHE A 233 14.35 11.19 19.51
N SER A 234 14.50 12.24 20.30
CA SER A 234 13.66 12.45 21.49
C SER A 234 12.17 12.53 21.13
N GLN A 235 11.82 13.14 19.99
CA GLN A 235 10.43 13.26 19.54
C GLN A 235 9.91 11.96 18.92
N TYR A 236 10.72 11.30 18.07
CA TYR A 236 10.32 10.05 17.42
C TYR A 236 10.15 8.89 18.39
N ILE A 237 10.95 8.86 19.46
CA ILE A 237 10.90 7.81 20.48
C ILE A 237 9.80 8.10 21.52
N ASN A 238 9.62 9.35 21.97
CA ASN A 238 8.79 9.63 23.14
C ASN A 238 7.34 10.06 22.83
N THR A 239 7.03 10.59 21.64
CA THR A 239 5.71 11.20 21.38
C THR A 239 4.62 10.16 21.11
N THR A 240 4.80 9.30 20.10
CA THR A 240 3.89 8.19 19.80
C THR A 240 4.66 7.03 19.16
N ASN A 241 4.21 5.78 19.37
CA ASN A 241 4.84 4.59 18.78
C ASN A 241 4.82 4.60 17.23
N ILE A 242 4.01 5.47 16.60
CA ILE A 242 3.88 5.57 15.14
C ILE A 242 5.19 6.04 14.49
N TYR A 243 6.02 6.83 15.19
CA TYR A 243 7.27 7.38 14.66
C TYR A 243 8.51 6.52 14.93
N ILE A 244 8.36 5.34 15.54
CA ILE A 244 9.52 4.53 15.91
C ILE A 244 10.22 3.92 14.69
N THR A 245 9.48 3.64 13.62
CA THR A 245 10.05 3.22 12.34
C THR A 245 10.82 4.37 11.68
N THR A 246 10.30 5.60 11.80
CA THR A 246 11.01 6.82 11.39
C THR A 246 12.31 7.01 12.18
N ALA A 247 12.34 6.65 13.48
CA ALA A 247 13.57 6.66 14.27
C ALA A 247 14.60 5.62 13.78
N ILE A 248 14.18 4.40 13.41
CA ILE A 248 15.07 3.38 12.84
C ILE A 248 15.65 3.85 11.50
N GLU A 249 14.79 4.36 10.62
CA GLU A 249 15.20 4.92 9.34
C GLU A 249 16.21 6.06 9.55
N PHE A 250 15.94 6.97 10.50
CA PHE A 250 16.86 8.06 10.82
C PHE A 250 18.20 7.57 11.39
N ALA A 251 18.18 6.54 12.26
CA ALA A 251 19.37 5.91 12.79
C ALA A 251 20.23 5.27 11.69
N SER A 252 19.60 4.76 10.64
CA SER A 252 20.30 4.16 9.51
C SER A 252 21.29 5.10 8.82
N PHE A 253 21.03 6.42 8.86
CA PHE A 253 21.90 7.42 8.25
C PHE A 253 23.27 7.52 8.94
N PHE A 254 23.33 7.19 10.23
CA PHE A 254 24.53 7.37 11.06
C PHE A 254 25.41 6.12 11.15
N LYS A 255 25.00 5.01 10.54
CA LYS A 255 25.78 3.75 10.51
C LYS A 255 27.21 3.97 10.03
N THR A 256 28.16 3.39 10.74
CA THR A 256 29.58 3.30 10.35
C THR A 256 30.13 1.94 10.77
N ALA A 257 31.17 1.44 10.10
CA ALA A 257 31.70 0.10 10.31
C ALA A 257 32.20 -0.17 11.75
N ASN A 258 32.70 0.86 12.44
CA ASN A 258 33.31 0.75 13.77
C ASN A 258 32.35 1.12 14.91
N MET A 259 31.05 1.25 14.62
CA MET A 259 30.06 1.71 15.59
C MET A 259 29.63 0.58 16.52
N ASN A 260 29.67 0.80 17.84
CA ASN A 260 29.10 -0.11 18.84
C ASN A 260 27.70 0.38 19.28
N ILE A 261 26.95 -0.45 20.01
CA ILE A 261 25.57 -0.09 20.41
C ILE A 261 25.49 1.15 21.30
N PHE A 262 26.57 1.50 22.00
CA PHE A 262 26.66 2.68 22.88
C PHE A 262 27.17 3.92 22.17
N THR A 263 27.70 3.78 20.95
CA THR A 263 28.29 4.88 20.20
C THR A 263 27.17 5.86 19.84
N PRO A 264 27.30 7.15 20.19
CA PRO A 264 26.34 8.17 19.80
C PRO A 264 26.17 8.24 18.27
N PHE A 265 24.94 8.47 17.79
CA PHE A 265 24.67 8.66 16.36
C PHE A 265 25.45 9.84 15.76
N LYS A 266 25.74 10.86 16.57
CA LYS A 266 26.67 11.93 16.23
C LYS A 266 27.57 12.20 17.42
N GLU A 267 28.82 12.59 17.15
CA GLU A 267 29.80 12.90 18.19
C GLU A 267 29.23 13.88 19.22
N HIS A 268 29.46 13.61 20.52
CA HIS A 268 28.86 14.33 21.65
C HIS A 268 27.32 14.29 21.77
N GLY A 269 26.63 13.49 20.97
CA GLY A 269 25.19 13.26 21.05
C GLY A 269 24.80 12.30 22.18
N LYS A 270 23.51 12.32 22.54
CA LYS A 270 22.96 11.48 23.61
C LYS A 270 22.36 10.18 23.11
N PHE A 271 21.77 10.20 21.91
CA PHE A 271 21.09 9.03 21.38
C PHE A 271 22.05 8.08 20.67
N ASN A 272 21.85 6.78 20.92
CA ASN A 272 22.61 5.68 20.35
C ASN A 272 21.66 4.48 20.09
N TYR A 273 22.22 3.44 19.50
CA TYR A 273 21.50 2.22 19.19
C TYR A 273 20.99 1.48 20.44
N PHE A 274 21.70 1.57 21.56
CA PHE A 274 21.31 1.00 22.84
C PHE A 274 20.00 1.63 23.35
N LEU A 275 19.88 2.96 23.39
CA LEU A 275 18.67 3.64 23.84
C LEU A 275 17.46 3.34 22.95
N LEU A 276 17.69 3.26 21.63
CA LEU A 276 16.65 2.85 20.68
C LEU A 276 16.20 1.41 20.93
N LEU A 277 17.16 0.49 21.11
CA LEU A 277 16.90 -0.93 21.39
C LEU A 277 16.18 -1.11 22.72
N GLU A 278 16.63 -0.43 23.78
CA GLU A 278 16.03 -0.45 25.11
C GLU A 278 14.58 0.02 25.05
N HIS A 279 14.28 1.09 24.31
CA HIS A 279 12.91 1.56 24.14
C HIS A 279 12.03 0.53 23.42
N ILE A 280 12.53 -0.08 22.34
CA ILE A 280 11.82 -1.11 21.58
C ILE A 280 11.52 -2.33 22.45
N VAL A 281 12.49 -2.76 23.25
CA VAL A 281 12.38 -3.90 24.16
C VAL A 281 11.41 -3.60 25.30
N ASN A 282 11.51 -2.43 25.93
CA ASN A 282 10.61 -2.00 27.01
C ASN A 282 9.16 -1.86 26.54
N LYS A 283 8.94 -1.43 25.28
CA LYS A 283 7.62 -1.36 24.64
C LYS A 283 7.18 -2.68 23.98
N GLN A 284 8.01 -3.72 24.02
CA GLN A 284 7.75 -5.03 23.43
C GLN A 284 7.37 -4.98 21.92
N LEU A 285 8.06 -4.14 21.16
CA LEU A 285 7.76 -3.89 19.73
C LEU A 285 8.50 -4.86 18.82
N LYS A 286 7.99 -6.10 18.70
CA LYS A 286 8.63 -7.21 17.97
C LYS A 286 8.98 -6.88 16.52
N ASN A 287 8.02 -6.37 15.75
CA ASN A 287 8.24 -6.07 14.33
C ASN A 287 9.31 -4.99 14.14
N THR A 288 9.29 -3.98 15.03
CA THR A 288 10.27 -2.90 15.07
C THR A 288 11.67 -3.40 15.44
N LEU A 289 11.78 -4.34 16.39
CA LEU A 289 13.04 -5.00 16.74
C LEU A 289 13.61 -5.78 15.54
N PHE A 290 12.76 -6.53 14.84
CA PHE A 290 13.20 -7.31 13.67
C PHE A 290 13.60 -6.42 12.51
N LEU A 291 12.89 -5.30 12.30
CA LEU A 291 13.25 -4.28 11.33
C LEU A 291 14.64 -3.70 11.66
N LEU A 292 14.90 -3.32 12.92
CA LEU A 292 16.19 -2.80 13.37
C LEU A 292 17.32 -3.82 13.15
N LEU A 293 17.13 -5.08 13.55
CA LEU A 293 18.15 -6.13 13.39
C LEU A 293 18.40 -6.52 11.92
N LYS A 294 17.40 -6.35 11.05
CA LYS A 294 17.54 -6.56 9.60
C LYS A 294 18.24 -5.39 8.92
N ASP A 295 17.96 -4.16 9.35
CA ASP A 295 18.54 -2.93 8.82
C ASP A 295 20.05 -2.82 9.11
N ILE A 296 20.55 -3.48 10.15
CA ILE A 296 21.99 -3.50 10.47
C ILE A 296 22.73 -4.51 9.59
N GLU A 297 23.50 -3.99 8.63
CA GLU A 297 24.36 -4.75 7.72
C GLU A 297 25.66 -5.25 8.38
N TYR A 298 26.21 -4.49 9.34
CA TYR A 298 27.50 -4.80 9.98
C TYR A 298 27.36 -5.92 11.03
N SER A 299 28.19 -6.95 10.89
CA SER A 299 28.17 -8.12 11.77
C SER A 299 28.41 -7.77 13.23
N GLN A 300 29.33 -6.86 13.53
CA GLN A 300 29.71 -6.51 14.90
C GLN A 300 28.60 -5.79 15.69
N LEU A 301 28.03 -4.71 15.15
CA LEU A 301 26.94 -3.98 15.80
C LEU A 301 25.71 -4.88 16.04
N LYS A 302 25.40 -5.73 15.07
CA LYS A 302 24.31 -6.70 15.17
C LYS A 302 24.58 -7.78 16.22
N GLN A 303 25.83 -8.26 16.30
CA GLN A 303 26.26 -9.20 17.33
C GLN A 303 26.13 -8.59 18.72
N GLU A 304 26.56 -7.34 18.92
CA GLU A 304 26.44 -6.65 20.20
C GLU A 304 24.97 -6.47 20.62
N MET A 305 24.08 -6.09 19.70
CA MET A 305 22.65 -6.02 19.99
C MET A 305 22.06 -7.37 20.41
N LEU A 306 22.44 -8.45 19.72
CA LEU A 306 21.96 -9.80 20.04
C LEU A 306 22.53 -10.30 21.36
N LEU A 307 23.80 -10.02 21.65
CA LEU A 307 24.43 -10.32 22.95
C LEU A 307 23.72 -9.59 24.08
N TYR A 308 23.37 -8.31 23.88
CA TYR A 308 22.58 -7.55 24.85
C TYR A 308 21.20 -8.18 25.08
N LEU A 309 20.48 -8.56 24.02
CA LEU A 309 19.16 -9.19 24.15
C LEU A 309 19.21 -10.56 24.83
N VAL A 310 20.31 -11.29 24.69
CA VAL A 310 20.51 -12.64 25.25
C VAL A 310 21.22 -12.61 26.61
N SER A 311 21.61 -11.43 27.08
CA SER A 311 22.34 -11.28 28.34
C SER A 311 21.52 -11.73 29.55
N SER A 312 22.21 -12.32 30.52
CA SER A 312 21.66 -12.79 31.79
C SER A 312 22.32 -12.07 32.95
N ASP A 313 21.61 -11.95 34.06
CA ASP A 313 22.16 -11.49 35.33
C ASP A 313 23.19 -12.51 35.84
N ASP A 314 24.41 -12.05 36.12
CA ASP A 314 25.55 -12.91 36.47
C ASP A 314 25.35 -13.64 37.81
N ILE A 315 24.48 -13.14 38.69
CA ILE A 315 24.25 -13.68 40.03
C ILE A 315 23.12 -14.71 40.00
N THR A 316 22.02 -14.38 39.33
CA THR A 316 20.80 -15.21 39.30
C THR A 316 20.72 -16.13 38.10
N GLY A 317 21.49 -15.87 37.04
CA GLY A 317 21.44 -16.61 35.77
C GLY A 317 20.15 -16.39 34.97
N LEU A 318 19.28 -15.48 35.41
CA LEU A 318 18.03 -15.11 34.76
C LEU A 318 18.29 -14.11 33.63
N CYS A 319 17.47 -14.14 32.57
CA CYS A 319 17.61 -13.21 31.46
C CYS A 319 17.38 -11.76 31.95
N LEU A 320 18.22 -10.80 31.52
CA LEU A 320 18.01 -9.38 31.86
C LEU A 320 16.68 -8.86 31.31
N ASN A 321 16.24 -9.39 30.17
CA ASN A 321 14.92 -9.15 29.63
C ASN A 321 14.37 -10.40 28.94
N GLU A 322 13.38 -11.07 29.56
CA GLU A 322 12.80 -12.30 29.03
C GLU A 322 12.19 -12.12 27.63
N TRP A 323 11.50 -11.00 27.40
CA TRP A 323 10.89 -10.71 26.10
C TRP A 323 11.95 -10.49 25.02
N GLY A 324 13.00 -9.72 25.34
CA GLY A 324 14.15 -9.49 24.46
C GLY A 324 14.88 -10.77 24.11
N TYR A 325 15.11 -11.64 25.10
CA TYR A 325 15.72 -12.96 24.92
C TYR A 325 14.90 -13.84 23.99
N LEU A 326 13.59 -13.96 24.22
CA LEU A 326 12.69 -14.76 23.36
C LEU A 326 12.63 -14.20 21.94
N ALA A 327 12.56 -12.88 21.78
CA ALA A 327 12.54 -12.23 20.47
C ALA A 327 13.86 -12.41 19.71
N ALA A 328 15.01 -12.31 20.39
CA ALA A 328 16.33 -12.59 19.79
C ALA A 328 16.49 -14.06 19.41
N LYS A 329 16.01 -14.99 20.25
CA LYS A 329 16.00 -16.43 19.94
C LYS A 329 15.18 -16.70 18.68
N GLU A 330 13.99 -16.11 18.57
CA GLU A 330 13.15 -16.24 17.38
C GLU A 330 13.84 -15.67 16.14
N TYR A 331 14.47 -14.49 16.25
CA TYR A 331 15.24 -13.88 15.17
C TYR A 331 16.41 -14.75 14.69
N LEU A 332 17.17 -15.34 15.62
CA LEU A 332 18.31 -16.22 15.32
C LEU A 332 17.88 -17.54 14.69
N LEU A 333 16.80 -18.14 15.18
CA LEU A 333 16.22 -19.35 14.60
C LEU A 333 15.79 -19.09 13.16
N MET A 334 15.14 -17.96 12.88
CA MET A 334 14.75 -17.57 11.52
C MET A 334 15.95 -17.48 10.55
N ASN A 335 17.13 -17.06 11.01
CA ASN A 335 18.31 -16.94 10.15
C ASN A 335 19.09 -18.24 9.96
N LYS A 336 19.02 -19.19 10.91
CA LYS A 336 19.79 -20.45 10.83
C LYS A 336 19.22 -21.43 9.79
N TYR A 337 17.89 -21.51 9.68
CA TYR A 337 17.21 -22.31 8.65
C TYR A 337 17.51 -21.86 7.21
N GLY A 338 18.01 -20.62 7.02
CA GLY A 338 18.43 -20.12 5.70
C GLY A 338 19.84 -20.55 5.26
N ASN A 339 20.73 -20.93 6.20
CA ASN A 339 22.13 -21.26 5.90
C ASN A 339 22.42 -22.76 5.80
N ASP A 340 21.65 -23.61 6.49
CA ASP A 340 21.87 -25.08 6.49
C ASP A 340 21.41 -25.75 5.17
N ASN A 341 20.57 -25.08 4.37
CA ASN A 341 20.13 -25.58 3.04
C ASN A 341 21.20 -25.49 1.93
N ASN A 342 22.36 -24.88 2.19
CA ASN A 342 23.44 -24.73 1.20
C ASN A 342 24.62 -25.71 1.39
N LYS A 343 24.54 -26.67 2.32
CA LYS A 343 25.70 -27.54 2.64
C LYS A 343 25.44 -29.05 2.77
N ILE A 344 24.26 -29.56 2.45
CA ILE A 344 23.99 -31.00 2.49
C ILE A 344 23.31 -31.43 1.19
N ILE A 345 24.10 -31.49 0.13
CA ILE A 345 23.90 -32.42 -0.98
C ILE A 345 25.22 -33.17 -1.10
N ASN A 346 25.22 -34.37 -0.54
CA ASN A 346 26.08 -35.52 -0.82
C ASN A 346 26.01 -36.40 0.41
N ASP A 347 25.10 -37.38 0.38
CA ASP A 347 25.46 -38.77 0.65
C ASP A 347 24.25 -39.64 0.32
N ASP A 348 24.52 -40.60 -0.55
CA ASP A 348 23.65 -41.68 -0.97
C ASP A 348 23.33 -42.64 0.19
N ASP A 349 22.31 -43.45 -0.05
CA ASP A 349 21.94 -44.68 0.66
C ASP A 349 21.28 -44.55 2.04
N ILE A 350 19.97 -44.85 2.09
CA ILE A 350 19.42 -45.99 2.83
C ILE A 350 18.03 -46.33 2.25
N LYS A 351 17.97 -47.45 1.54
CA LYS A 351 16.76 -48.26 1.35
C LYS A 351 16.46 -49.00 2.65
N VAL A 352 15.24 -48.91 3.19
CA VAL A 352 14.58 -50.04 3.87
C VAL A 352 13.07 -49.99 3.59
N ASN A 353 12.55 -51.18 3.38
CA ASN A 353 11.33 -51.60 2.72
C ASN A 353 10.26 -52.00 3.76
N ILE A 354 9.01 -52.19 3.33
CA ILE A 354 7.97 -53.10 3.91
C ILE A 354 7.20 -52.52 5.13
N LEU A 355 5.86 -52.31 5.11
CA LEU A 355 4.78 -53.30 4.95
C LEU A 355 3.45 -52.65 4.52
N LYS A 356 2.83 -53.24 3.48
CA LYS A 356 1.36 -53.23 3.26
C LYS A 356 0.69 -54.10 4.33
N ARG A 357 -0.44 -53.66 4.88
CA ARG A 357 -1.52 -54.56 5.32
C ARG A 357 -2.87 -53.90 5.10
N SER A 358 -3.68 -54.56 4.29
CA SER A 358 -5.08 -54.29 4.00
C SER A 358 -5.97 -55.09 4.96
N ASN A 359 -7.13 -54.52 5.33
CA ASN A 359 -8.48 -55.05 5.05
C ASN A 359 -9.52 -54.49 6.04
N ASP A 360 -10.46 -53.75 5.44
CA ASP A 360 -11.91 -53.98 5.43
C ASP A 360 -12.83 -53.68 6.64
N ASN A 361 -13.95 -53.06 6.24
CA ASN A 361 -15.31 -53.04 6.79
C ASN A 361 -15.66 -52.03 7.88
N VAL A 362 -16.28 -50.91 7.50
CA VAL A 362 -17.60 -50.47 8.03
C VAL A 362 -18.36 -49.61 6.99
N LYS A 363 -19.38 -50.25 6.40
CA LYS A 363 -20.74 -49.81 6.03
C LYS A 363 -21.01 -48.42 5.42
N ASP A 364 -21.56 -48.48 4.21
CA ASP A 364 -22.41 -47.51 3.52
C ASP A 364 -23.47 -46.86 4.43
N TYR A 365 -23.53 -45.53 4.37
CA TYR A 365 -24.78 -44.78 4.49
C TYR A 365 -24.91 -43.89 3.24
N ASN A 366 -25.74 -44.36 2.30
CA ASN A 366 -26.26 -43.57 1.20
C ASN A 366 -27.30 -42.58 1.75
N ASP A 367 -26.93 -41.30 1.89
CA ASP A 367 -27.88 -40.20 2.14
C ASP A 367 -27.61 -38.94 1.28
N ASP A 368 -26.64 -38.99 0.35
CA ASP A 368 -26.13 -37.78 -0.34
C ASP A 368 -26.90 -37.35 -1.61
N ASN A 369 -27.95 -38.07 -2.01
CA ASN A 369 -28.61 -37.79 -3.29
C ASN A 369 -29.48 -36.52 -3.33
N HIS A 370 -29.82 -35.92 -2.19
CA HIS A 370 -30.54 -34.64 -2.16
C HIS A 370 -29.65 -33.39 -2.04
N LEU A 371 -28.40 -33.52 -1.57
CA LEU A 371 -27.47 -32.39 -1.38
C LEU A 371 -26.82 -31.91 -2.69
N ASN A 372 -26.71 -32.80 -3.70
CA ASN A 372 -26.00 -32.53 -4.95
C ASN A 372 -26.67 -31.51 -5.90
N MET A 373 -27.96 -31.22 -5.74
CA MET A 373 -28.67 -30.25 -6.60
C MET A 373 -28.64 -28.81 -6.07
N GLU A 374 -28.48 -28.61 -4.76
CA GLU A 374 -28.62 -27.28 -4.15
C GLU A 374 -27.32 -26.47 -4.15
N TYR A 375 -26.17 -27.14 -4.01
CA TYR A 375 -24.87 -26.49 -3.86
C TYR A 375 -24.02 -26.52 -5.14
N PHE A 376 -23.15 -25.51 -5.27
CA PHE A 376 -22.14 -25.47 -6.32
C PHE A 376 -21.04 -26.48 -6.02
N ASN A 377 -20.78 -27.37 -6.99
CA ASN A 377 -19.76 -28.42 -6.89
C ASN A 377 -18.70 -28.20 -7.97
N LEU A 378 -17.45 -28.58 -7.66
CA LEU A 378 -16.36 -28.53 -8.63
C LEU A 378 -16.58 -29.54 -9.78
N PRO A 379 -16.30 -29.16 -11.03
CA PRO A 379 -16.25 -30.10 -12.15
C PRO A 379 -15.29 -31.26 -11.88
N GLU A 380 -15.60 -32.46 -12.38
CA GLU A 380 -14.81 -33.67 -12.10
C GLU A 380 -13.34 -33.54 -12.48
N HIS A 381 -13.06 -32.94 -13.64
CA HIS A 381 -11.69 -32.71 -14.11
C HIS A 381 -10.88 -31.75 -13.21
N LEU A 382 -11.54 -30.95 -12.36
CA LEU A 382 -10.91 -30.01 -11.42
C LEU A 382 -10.84 -30.54 -9.98
N LYS A 383 -11.36 -31.73 -9.70
CA LYS A 383 -11.28 -32.34 -8.37
C LYS A 383 -9.84 -32.73 -7.99
N ASN A 384 -8.94 -32.89 -8.96
CA ASN A 384 -7.51 -33.13 -8.71
C ASN A 384 -6.77 -31.81 -8.42
N VAL A 385 -7.02 -31.25 -7.24
CA VAL A 385 -6.47 -29.97 -6.78
C VAL A 385 -4.97 -30.08 -6.49
N LYS A 386 -4.20 -29.10 -6.95
CA LYS A 386 -2.77 -29.02 -6.65
C LYS A 386 -2.54 -28.26 -5.34
N TYR A 387 -2.31 -29.00 -4.26
CA TYR A 387 -1.97 -28.42 -2.96
C TYR A 387 -0.44 -28.24 -2.84
N ILE A 388 0.00 -26.98 -2.77
CA ILE A 388 1.40 -26.57 -2.84
C ILE A 388 1.93 -26.33 -1.42
N LYS A 389 2.93 -27.12 -1.04
CA LYS A 389 3.53 -27.10 0.31
C LYS A 389 5.01 -26.74 0.30
N CYS A 390 5.70 -26.90 -0.83
CA CYS A 390 7.14 -26.68 -0.93
C CYS A 390 7.51 -25.80 -2.13
N LEU A 391 8.76 -25.34 -2.14
CA LEU A 391 9.26 -24.40 -3.13
C LEU A 391 9.24 -24.95 -4.57
N ASP A 392 9.55 -26.23 -4.74
CA ASP A 392 9.61 -26.85 -6.07
C ASP A 392 8.21 -26.96 -6.69
N GLU A 393 7.22 -27.37 -5.91
CA GLU A 393 5.81 -27.36 -6.31
C GLU A 393 5.34 -25.95 -6.66
N PHE A 394 5.77 -24.94 -5.88
CA PHE A 394 5.45 -23.55 -6.15
C PHE A 394 6.06 -23.06 -7.47
N ASN A 395 7.35 -23.33 -7.72
CA ASN A 395 8.01 -22.96 -8.96
C ASN A 395 7.36 -23.64 -10.17
N ASN A 396 7.00 -24.92 -10.05
CA ASN A 396 6.27 -25.67 -11.08
C ASN A 396 4.89 -25.07 -11.37
N MET A 397 4.18 -24.60 -10.34
CA MET A 397 2.93 -23.84 -10.52
C MET A 397 3.19 -22.57 -11.32
N VAL A 398 4.20 -21.76 -10.93
CA VAL A 398 4.49 -20.48 -11.61
C VAL A 398 4.82 -20.70 -13.08
N ILE A 399 5.61 -21.73 -13.40
CA ILE A 399 5.92 -22.12 -14.78
C ILE A 399 4.63 -22.50 -15.52
N SER A 400 3.83 -23.40 -14.94
CA SER A 400 2.57 -23.85 -15.57
C SER A 400 1.59 -22.71 -15.83
N ILE A 401 1.49 -21.71 -14.93
CA ILE A 401 0.61 -20.55 -15.12
C ILE A 401 1.13 -19.66 -16.26
N LYS A 402 2.44 -19.44 -16.35
CA LYS A 402 3.05 -18.63 -17.42
C LYS A 402 2.90 -19.27 -18.79
N GLU A 403 3.09 -20.59 -18.88
CA GLU A 403 2.87 -21.35 -20.12
C GLU A 403 1.40 -21.27 -20.54
N GLU A 404 0.46 -21.52 -19.62
CA GLU A 404 -0.97 -21.43 -19.89
C GLU A 404 -1.40 -20.03 -20.36
N LEU A 405 -0.87 -18.98 -19.73
CA LEU A 405 -1.09 -17.59 -20.15
C LEU A 405 -0.57 -17.33 -21.56
N ASN A 406 0.65 -17.77 -21.86
CA ASN A 406 1.26 -17.59 -23.19
C ASN A 406 0.45 -18.31 -24.26
N ASP A 407 0.07 -19.57 -24.03
CA ASP A 407 -0.71 -20.38 -24.96
C ASP A 407 -2.11 -19.78 -25.19
N HIS A 408 -2.76 -19.30 -24.11
CA HIS A 408 -4.05 -18.63 -24.21
C HIS A 408 -3.99 -17.42 -25.14
N TRP A 409 -3.01 -16.53 -24.96
CA TRP A 409 -2.91 -15.34 -25.78
C TRP A 409 -2.43 -15.63 -27.20
N LYS A 410 -1.46 -16.54 -27.39
CA LYS A 410 -1.05 -17.01 -28.72
C LYS A 410 -2.25 -17.52 -29.53
N ASN A 411 -3.09 -18.36 -28.92
CA ASN A 411 -4.24 -18.96 -29.61
C ASN A 411 -5.41 -17.98 -29.81
N ASN A 412 -5.64 -17.03 -28.90
CA ASN A 412 -6.79 -16.14 -28.94
C ASN A 412 -6.56 -14.79 -29.63
N ILE A 413 -5.31 -14.31 -29.67
CA ILE A 413 -4.91 -13.04 -30.29
C ILE A 413 -3.98 -13.25 -31.48
N TYR A 414 -2.85 -13.94 -31.32
CA TYR A 414 -1.72 -13.84 -32.27
C TYR A 414 -1.80 -14.85 -33.43
N ASN A 415 -2.44 -16.00 -33.26
CA ASN A 415 -2.49 -17.08 -34.28
C ASN A 415 -3.78 -17.13 -35.12
N LYS A 416 -4.65 -16.10 -35.07
CA LYS A 416 -5.90 -16.10 -35.84
C LYS A 416 -5.74 -15.44 -37.22
N THR A 417 -6.03 -16.20 -38.27
CA THR A 417 -6.05 -15.77 -39.69
C THR A 417 -7.23 -14.89 -40.08
N LYS A 418 -8.32 -14.87 -39.28
CA LYS A 418 -9.48 -14.00 -39.52
C LYS A 418 -9.25 -12.63 -38.86
N ILE A 419 -8.76 -11.71 -39.68
CA ILE A 419 -8.66 -10.29 -39.40
C ILE A 419 -10.08 -9.77 -39.11
N VAL A 420 -10.39 -9.46 -37.86
CA VAL A 420 -11.47 -8.51 -37.58
C VAL A 420 -10.87 -7.14 -37.85
N ASN A 421 -11.21 -6.57 -39.01
CA ASN A 421 -10.93 -5.18 -39.31
C ASN A 421 -11.72 -4.33 -38.30
N TYR A 422 -11.01 -3.78 -37.32
CA TYR A 422 -11.56 -2.81 -36.37
C TYR A 422 -11.38 -1.37 -36.87
N THR A 423 -11.34 -1.16 -38.19
CA THR A 423 -11.54 0.16 -38.78
C THR A 423 -13.03 0.39 -38.84
N ASN A 424 -13.56 1.23 -37.94
CA ASN A 424 -14.78 1.95 -38.26
C ASN A 424 -14.43 2.86 -39.43
N ASP A 425 -14.90 2.54 -40.62
CA ASP A 425 -14.62 3.28 -41.85
C ASP A 425 -15.19 4.73 -41.85
N ASP A 426 -15.92 5.13 -40.80
CA ASP A 426 -16.58 6.43 -40.69
C ASP A 426 -15.91 7.47 -39.78
N TYR A 427 -14.85 7.14 -39.03
CA TYR A 427 -14.18 8.12 -38.15
C TYR A 427 -12.65 8.01 -38.25
N ASN A 428 -12.07 8.95 -38.99
CA ASN A 428 -10.66 9.05 -39.34
C ASN A 428 -9.70 9.42 -38.18
N ASP A 429 -10.03 9.13 -36.92
CA ASP A 429 -9.15 9.43 -35.76
C ASP A 429 -9.37 8.50 -34.53
N ASN A 430 -9.53 7.19 -34.74
CA ASN A 430 -9.75 6.24 -33.62
C ASN A 430 -8.43 5.73 -33.01
N ILE A 431 -7.91 6.44 -32.00
CA ILE A 431 -6.89 5.90 -31.09
C ILE A 431 -7.50 4.67 -30.38
N LEU A 432 -7.07 3.45 -30.74
CA LEU A 432 -7.44 2.21 -30.04
C LEU A 432 -7.16 2.36 -28.53
N THR A 433 -8.18 2.60 -27.71
CA THR A 433 -8.04 2.78 -26.25
C THR A 433 -8.07 1.45 -25.53
N TYR A 434 -7.50 1.42 -24.32
CA TYR A 434 -7.54 0.23 -23.46
C TYR A 434 -8.98 -0.22 -23.19
N GLU A 435 -9.90 0.71 -22.91
CA GLU A 435 -11.31 0.38 -22.61
C GLU A 435 -11.97 -0.35 -23.78
N TYR A 436 -11.70 0.08 -25.02
CA TYR A 436 -12.24 -0.56 -26.20
C TYR A 436 -11.72 -1.99 -26.36
N ILE A 437 -10.40 -2.20 -26.23
CA ILE A 437 -9.78 -3.53 -26.28
C ILE A 437 -10.38 -4.41 -25.19
N ASN A 438 -10.49 -3.87 -23.98
CA ASN A 438 -10.95 -4.58 -22.80
C ASN A 438 -12.40 -5.06 -22.95
N GLU A 439 -13.30 -4.19 -23.44
CA GLU A 439 -14.70 -4.51 -23.72
C GLU A 439 -14.84 -5.56 -24.83
N THR A 440 -14.01 -5.46 -25.86
CA THR A 440 -14.01 -6.39 -27.00
C THR A 440 -13.59 -7.78 -26.54
N LEU A 441 -12.46 -7.88 -25.84
CA LEU A 441 -11.96 -9.14 -25.28
C LEU A 441 -12.95 -9.80 -24.33
N ARG A 442 -13.71 -8.99 -23.57
CA ARG A 442 -14.78 -9.49 -22.70
C ARG A 442 -15.88 -10.17 -23.48
N LYS A 443 -16.44 -9.46 -24.45
CA LYS A 443 -17.57 -9.94 -25.27
C LYS A 443 -17.20 -11.20 -26.04
N GLU A 444 -15.97 -11.27 -26.52
CA GLU A 444 -15.43 -12.42 -27.24
C GLU A 444 -15.02 -13.57 -26.31
N LYS A 445 -15.17 -13.43 -24.98
CA LYS A 445 -14.72 -14.40 -23.97
C LYS A 445 -13.24 -14.77 -24.12
N LYS A 446 -12.40 -13.80 -24.51
CA LYS A 446 -10.95 -13.96 -24.75
C LYS A 446 -10.08 -13.44 -23.62
N ARG A 447 -10.66 -12.87 -22.57
CA ARG A 447 -9.90 -12.48 -21.36
C ARG A 447 -9.36 -13.73 -20.67
N TYR A 448 -8.11 -13.66 -20.20
CA TYR A 448 -7.55 -14.68 -19.33
C TYR A 448 -7.90 -14.36 -17.87
N TYR A 449 -8.79 -15.16 -17.29
CA TYR A 449 -9.28 -14.97 -15.92
C TYR A 449 -8.53 -15.84 -14.91
N MET A 450 -8.23 -15.25 -13.75
CA MET A 450 -7.77 -15.97 -12.57
C MET A 450 -8.64 -15.60 -11.38
N GLY A 451 -9.32 -16.59 -10.80
CA GLY A 451 -10.08 -16.45 -9.56
C GLY A 451 -9.16 -16.56 -8.35
N ILE A 452 -9.27 -15.64 -7.40
CA ILE A 452 -8.39 -15.56 -6.24
C ILE A 452 -9.23 -15.39 -4.98
N ASP A 453 -8.97 -16.23 -3.99
CA ASP A 453 -9.57 -16.12 -2.67
C ASP A 453 -8.56 -16.49 -1.56
N ILE A 454 -8.69 -15.89 -0.38
CA ILE A 454 -7.72 -15.98 0.71
C ILE A 454 -8.42 -16.40 2.00
N GLU A 455 -7.92 -17.49 2.59
CA GLU A 455 -8.39 -17.96 3.90
C GLU A 455 -7.42 -17.56 5.02
N TRP A 456 -7.99 -17.09 6.12
CA TRP A 456 -7.23 -16.48 7.21
C TRP A 456 -7.92 -16.68 8.58
N ASP A 457 -7.11 -16.70 9.63
CA ASP A 457 -7.58 -16.89 11.00
C ASP A 457 -8.19 -15.59 11.57
N ARG A 458 -9.49 -15.63 11.88
CA ARG A 458 -10.24 -14.50 12.43
C ARG A 458 -9.91 -14.19 13.89
N TYR A 459 -9.39 -15.15 14.66
CA TYR A 459 -9.20 -15.04 16.10
C TYR A 459 -7.76 -14.68 16.51
N LYS A 460 -6.72 -15.17 15.80
CA LYS A 460 -5.31 -14.81 16.07
C LYS A 460 -4.75 -13.85 15.01
N LYS A 461 -4.77 -12.55 15.31
CA LYS A 461 -4.04 -11.49 14.56
C LYS A 461 -4.31 -11.42 13.03
N LYS A 462 -5.41 -11.97 12.53
CA LYS A 462 -5.72 -12.04 11.08
C LYS A 462 -4.58 -12.67 10.26
N LYS A 463 -4.01 -13.77 10.77
CA LYS A 463 -2.91 -14.47 10.07
C LYS A 463 -3.48 -15.18 8.83
N VAL A 464 -2.93 -14.90 7.66
CA VAL A 464 -3.25 -15.65 6.44
C VAL A 464 -2.84 -17.11 6.60
N SER A 465 -3.64 -18.01 6.05
CA SER A 465 -3.39 -19.44 6.08
C SER A 465 -3.21 -20.03 4.69
N ILE A 466 -4.07 -19.65 3.74
CA ILE A 466 -4.10 -20.24 2.39
C ILE A 466 -4.39 -19.15 1.38
N LEU A 467 -3.74 -19.25 0.21
CA LEU A 467 -4.11 -18.52 -0.99
C LEU A 467 -4.60 -19.53 -2.03
N SER A 468 -5.84 -19.38 -2.46
CA SER A 468 -6.42 -20.19 -3.53
C SER A 468 -6.37 -19.41 -4.85
N ILE A 469 -5.93 -20.10 -5.92
CA ILE A 469 -5.82 -19.53 -7.25
C ILE A 469 -6.43 -20.52 -8.24
N SER A 470 -7.46 -20.08 -8.93
CA SER A 470 -8.16 -20.86 -9.95
C SER A 470 -7.92 -20.28 -11.33
N THR A 471 -7.65 -21.14 -12.30
CA THR A 471 -7.80 -20.85 -13.73
C THR A 471 -9.00 -21.63 -14.27
N ASN A 472 -9.29 -21.53 -15.58
CA ASN A 472 -10.34 -22.35 -16.18
C ASN A 472 -10.06 -23.86 -16.11
N ASN A 473 -8.78 -24.25 -16.04
CA ASN A 473 -8.34 -25.63 -16.21
C ASN A 473 -7.69 -26.23 -14.96
N LYS A 474 -7.22 -25.40 -14.00
CA LYS A 474 -6.47 -25.86 -12.83
C LYS A 474 -6.79 -25.01 -11.61
N ILE A 475 -6.75 -25.65 -10.44
CA ILE A 475 -6.89 -24.99 -9.15
C ILE A 475 -5.65 -25.29 -8.30
N TYR A 476 -5.08 -24.24 -7.73
CA TYR A 476 -3.91 -24.28 -6.88
C TYR A 476 -4.27 -23.77 -5.49
N ILE A 477 -3.93 -24.54 -4.47
CA ILE A 477 -4.04 -24.16 -3.07
C ILE A 477 -2.63 -23.99 -2.55
N ILE A 478 -2.25 -22.75 -2.25
CA ILE A 478 -0.92 -22.41 -1.76
C ILE A 478 -1.00 -22.33 -0.23
N ASP A 479 -0.28 -23.21 0.44
CA ASP A 479 -0.14 -23.14 1.89
C ASP A 479 0.68 -21.91 2.27
N LEU A 480 0.11 -21.00 3.06
CA LEU A 480 0.75 -19.79 3.58
C LEU A 480 1.07 -19.87 5.08
N TYR A 481 0.76 -20.98 5.74
CA TYR A 481 0.81 -21.08 7.20
C TYR A 481 2.20 -21.42 7.75
N PHE A 482 2.95 -22.29 7.06
CA PHE A 482 4.29 -22.76 7.45
C PHE A 482 5.33 -22.39 6.40
N ILE A 483 6.01 -21.27 6.59
CA ILE A 483 6.98 -20.82 5.61
C ILE A 483 8.11 -20.03 6.25
N ASP A 484 9.34 -20.36 5.84
CA ASP A 484 10.53 -19.52 6.00
C ASP A 484 10.42 -18.17 5.24
N TYR A 485 11.38 -17.27 5.43
CA TYR A 485 11.34 -15.96 4.77
C TYR A 485 11.52 -16.06 3.24
N ASN A 486 12.28 -17.05 2.76
CA ASN A 486 12.65 -17.17 1.34
C ASN A 486 11.44 -17.54 0.49
N TYR A 487 10.69 -18.56 0.89
CA TYR A 487 9.47 -18.92 0.20
C TYR A 487 8.45 -17.80 0.33
N LYS A 488 8.34 -17.09 1.47
CA LYS A 488 7.47 -15.91 1.59
C LYS A 488 7.85 -14.78 0.61
N LEU A 489 9.15 -14.54 0.40
CA LEU A 489 9.64 -13.58 -0.60
C LEU A 489 9.30 -14.01 -2.03
N ILE A 490 9.34 -15.30 -2.32
CA ILE A 490 8.99 -15.85 -3.63
C ILE A 490 7.48 -15.76 -3.87
N ILE A 491 6.67 -16.10 -2.86
CA ILE A 491 5.21 -15.83 -2.87
C ILE A 491 4.96 -14.34 -3.13
N PHE A 492 5.67 -13.44 -2.44
CA PHE A 492 5.53 -12.00 -2.64
C PHE A 492 5.87 -11.59 -4.09
N LYS A 493 7.00 -12.04 -4.63
CA LYS A 493 7.41 -11.73 -6.01
C LYS A 493 6.37 -12.22 -7.02
N PHE A 494 5.86 -13.42 -6.84
CA PHE A 494 4.81 -13.98 -7.67
C PHE A 494 3.49 -13.20 -7.52
N PHE A 495 3.04 -12.92 -6.30
CA PHE A 495 1.78 -12.24 -6.04
C PHE A 495 1.83 -10.78 -6.55
N LYS A 496 2.98 -10.11 -6.41
CA LYS A 496 3.26 -8.82 -7.03
C LYS A 496 3.19 -8.90 -8.55
N TRP A 497 3.90 -9.86 -9.17
CA TRP A 497 3.84 -10.09 -10.62
C TRP A 497 2.41 -10.34 -11.09
N LEU A 498 1.67 -11.19 -10.37
CA LEU A 498 0.27 -11.52 -10.65
C LEU A 498 -0.56 -10.23 -10.70
N LEU A 499 -0.58 -9.44 -9.62
CA LEU A 499 -1.36 -8.20 -9.55
C LEU A 499 -0.95 -7.15 -10.59
N GLU A 500 0.34 -6.98 -10.82
CA GLU A 500 0.88 -5.97 -11.76
C GLU A 500 0.68 -6.37 -13.23
N ASN A 501 0.54 -7.66 -13.56
CA ASN A 501 0.49 -8.14 -14.94
C ASN A 501 -0.83 -7.76 -15.65
N PRO A 502 -0.81 -6.89 -16.68
CA PRO A 502 -2.02 -6.42 -17.37
C PRO A 502 -2.62 -7.45 -18.35
N PHE A 503 -2.00 -8.62 -18.52
CA PHE A 503 -2.53 -9.72 -19.35
C PHE A 503 -3.38 -10.73 -18.56
N ILE A 504 -3.55 -10.50 -17.27
CA ILE A 504 -4.34 -11.34 -16.37
C ILE A 504 -5.48 -10.48 -15.81
N TYR A 505 -6.71 -10.99 -15.86
CA TYR A 505 -7.89 -10.40 -15.22
C TYR A 505 -8.17 -11.14 -13.92
N LYS A 506 -8.04 -10.46 -12.78
CA LYS A 506 -8.06 -11.10 -11.46
C LYS A 506 -9.42 -10.88 -10.85
N LEU A 507 -10.11 -11.98 -10.58
CA LEU A 507 -11.42 -11.97 -9.97
C LEU A 507 -11.27 -12.16 -8.47
N PHE A 508 -11.86 -11.24 -7.71
CA PHE A 508 -11.95 -11.27 -6.25
C PHE A 508 -13.41 -11.09 -5.84
N PHE A 509 -13.72 -11.40 -4.59
CA PHE A 509 -14.95 -10.96 -3.94
C PHE A 509 -14.56 -10.25 -2.63
N ASN A 510 -14.60 -8.91 -2.62
CA ASN A 510 -14.10 -8.02 -1.57
C ASN A 510 -12.56 -7.88 -1.56
N PHE A 511 -12.00 -7.49 -2.71
CA PHE A 511 -10.57 -7.28 -2.95
C PHE A 511 -9.88 -6.43 -1.87
N SER A 512 -10.55 -5.39 -1.39
CA SER A 512 -10.02 -4.51 -0.34
C SER A 512 -9.73 -5.25 0.97
N SER A 513 -10.56 -6.21 1.37
CA SER A 513 -10.32 -7.03 2.56
C SER A 513 -9.11 -7.94 2.35
N ASP A 514 -9.10 -8.63 1.22
CA ASP A 514 -8.08 -9.61 0.87
C ASP A 514 -6.70 -8.99 0.73
N ILE A 515 -6.61 -7.84 0.06
CA ILE A 515 -5.35 -7.12 -0.12
C ILE A 515 -4.83 -6.58 1.20
N ASN A 516 -5.70 -6.20 2.14
CA ASN A 516 -5.29 -5.78 3.48
C ASN A 516 -4.67 -6.94 4.27
N ILE A 517 -5.23 -8.14 4.15
CA ILE A 517 -4.73 -9.35 4.81
C ILE A 517 -3.41 -9.79 4.18
N MET A 518 -3.32 -9.82 2.85
CA MET A 518 -2.07 -10.14 2.15
C MET A 518 -1.00 -9.09 2.38
N SER A 519 -1.35 -7.80 2.44
CA SER A 519 -0.40 -6.73 2.77
C SER A 519 0.13 -6.86 4.20
N SER A 520 -0.73 -7.24 5.16
CA SER A 520 -0.32 -7.60 6.52
C SER A 520 0.62 -8.81 6.52
N TYR A 521 0.31 -9.83 5.71
CA TYR A 521 1.21 -10.96 5.52
C TYR A 521 2.57 -10.50 4.98
N PHE A 522 2.63 -9.64 3.96
CA PHE A 522 3.88 -9.17 3.36
C PHE A 522 4.54 -7.96 4.04
N GLN A 523 4.04 -7.49 5.19
CA GLN A 523 4.49 -6.26 5.84
C GLN A 523 6.01 -6.19 6.09
N ASN A 524 6.68 -7.34 6.20
CA ASN A 524 8.13 -7.44 6.42
C ASN A 524 8.98 -7.56 5.13
N ILE A 525 8.33 -7.56 3.96
CA ILE A 525 8.97 -7.65 2.63
C ILE A 525 8.88 -6.31 1.91
N SER A 526 7.68 -5.91 1.51
CA SER A 526 7.39 -4.60 0.90
C SER A 526 5.88 -4.43 0.69
N HIS A 527 5.47 -3.20 0.37
CA HIS A 527 4.07 -2.88 0.10
C HIS A 527 3.64 -3.27 -1.33
N ILE A 528 2.39 -3.72 -1.46
CA ILE A 528 1.74 -3.94 -2.75
C ILE A 528 0.92 -2.69 -3.06
N ASN A 529 1.42 -1.87 -3.98
CA ASN A 529 0.81 -0.58 -4.31
C ASN A 529 0.28 -0.52 -5.74
N ILE A 530 0.58 -1.51 -6.57
CA ILE A 530 0.26 -1.52 -8.00
C ILE A 530 -0.58 -2.76 -8.31
N TYR A 531 -1.70 -2.56 -8.99
CA TYR A 531 -2.54 -3.61 -9.52
C TYR A 531 -3.22 -3.16 -10.81
N ASN A 532 -3.40 -4.10 -11.73
CA ASN A 532 -4.09 -3.90 -13.00
C ASN A 532 -5.14 -4.98 -13.21
N ASN A 533 -6.23 -4.64 -13.88
CA ASN A 533 -7.33 -5.53 -14.25
C ASN A 533 -7.93 -6.31 -13.07
N ILE A 534 -8.19 -5.64 -11.96
CA ILE A 534 -8.90 -6.22 -10.82
C ILE A 534 -10.41 -6.13 -11.08
N ILE A 535 -11.10 -7.24 -10.95
CA ILE A 535 -12.56 -7.32 -11.04
C ILE A 535 -13.04 -7.80 -9.67
N ASP A 536 -13.55 -6.86 -8.87
CA ASP A 536 -14.18 -7.19 -7.59
C ASP A 536 -15.67 -7.44 -7.82
N LEU A 537 -16.10 -8.69 -7.67
CA LEU A 537 -17.50 -9.10 -7.87
C LEU A 537 -18.41 -8.68 -6.70
N ASN A 538 -17.85 -8.09 -5.64
CA ASN A 538 -18.62 -7.42 -4.60
C ASN A 538 -18.98 -5.96 -4.98
N ASP A 539 -18.32 -5.40 -6.00
CA ASP A 539 -18.71 -4.11 -6.57
C ASP A 539 -19.98 -4.22 -7.42
N ASN A 540 -20.50 -3.06 -7.83
CA ASN A 540 -21.77 -3.01 -8.56
C ASN A 540 -21.67 -3.74 -9.89
N ILE A 541 -22.62 -4.64 -10.15
CA ILE A 541 -22.81 -5.28 -11.45
C ILE A 541 -23.88 -4.50 -12.23
N TYR A 542 -23.63 -4.27 -13.51
CA TYR A 542 -24.48 -3.42 -14.35
C TYR A 542 -25.24 -4.25 -15.40
N ILE A 543 -26.50 -3.91 -15.64
CA ILE A 543 -27.32 -4.50 -16.72
C ILE A 543 -27.46 -3.50 -17.87
N TYR A 544 -27.25 -3.92 -19.11
CA TYR A 544 -27.72 -3.15 -20.27
C TYR A 544 -29.12 -3.64 -20.67
N SER A 545 -30.18 -2.92 -20.30
CA SER A 545 -31.50 -3.24 -20.88
C SER A 545 -31.56 -2.71 -22.31
N LYS A 546 -31.63 -3.60 -23.30
CA LYS A 546 -32.40 -3.30 -24.53
C LYS A 546 -33.86 -3.45 -24.12
N LYS A 547 -34.65 -2.37 -24.12
CA LYS A 547 -36.09 -2.51 -23.97
C LYS A 547 -36.65 -3.06 -25.29
N GLU A 548 -37.13 -4.30 -25.25
CA GLU A 548 -38.37 -4.62 -25.95
C GLU A 548 -39.54 -4.05 -25.13
N GLU A 549 -40.53 -3.55 -25.84
CA GLU A 549 -41.65 -2.79 -25.31
C GLU A 549 -42.50 -3.63 -24.35
N ALA A 550 -42.49 -3.28 -23.06
CA ALA A 550 -43.64 -3.43 -22.18
C ALA A 550 -43.45 -2.57 -20.92
N THR A 551 -44.50 -1.81 -20.62
CA THR A 551 -44.77 -0.93 -19.47
C THR A 551 -43.89 -1.10 -18.21
N PRO A 552 -43.18 -0.04 -17.75
CA PRO A 552 -42.46 -0.10 -16.48
C PRO A 552 -43.41 0.11 -15.30
N SER A 553 -43.59 -0.92 -14.49
CA SER A 553 -44.12 -0.78 -13.14
C SER A 553 -43.11 -0.02 -12.29
N TYR A 554 -43.40 1.25 -12.01
CA TYR A 554 -42.64 2.09 -11.09
C TYR A 554 -42.75 1.55 -9.67
N LYS A 555 -41.64 1.05 -9.12
CA LYS A 555 -41.34 1.02 -7.67
C LYS A 555 -39.92 0.48 -7.43
N ASN A 556 -38.94 1.36 -7.56
CA ASN A 556 -37.87 1.56 -6.58
C ASN A 556 -36.83 2.50 -7.20
N ASP A 557 -37.12 3.78 -7.06
CA ASP A 557 -36.14 4.84 -7.18
C ASP A 557 -35.10 4.65 -6.08
N ASN A 558 -33.82 4.66 -6.44
CA ASN A 558 -32.89 5.63 -5.90
C ASN A 558 -31.53 5.52 -6.58
N ILE A 559 -31.03 6.71 -6.97
CA ILE A 559 -29.69 7.03 -7.45
C ILE A 559 -29.52 6.90 -8.97
N LEU A 560 -30.10 7.89 -9.67
CA LEU A 560 -29.59 8.39 -10.94
C LEU A 560 -28.07 8.62 -10.82
N TYR A 561 -27.28 8.00 -11.71
CA TYR A 561 -25.82 7.97 -11.60
C TYR A 561 -25.17 9.33 -11.90
N PHE A 562 -24.59 9.94 -10.87
CA PHE A 562 -23.74 11.13 -10.94
C PHE A 562 -22.64 11.02 -12.02
N GLU A 563 -21.97 9.86 -12.16
CA GLU A 563 -20.80 9.72 -13.05
C GLU A 563 -21.16 9.60 -14.53
N LYS A 564 -22.26 8.92 -14.84
CA LYS A 564 -22.73 8.77 -16.22
C LYS A 564 -23.46 10.02 -16.70
N LEU A 565 -24.20 10.68 -15.80
CA LEU A 565 -24.77 12.00 -16.02
C LEU A 565 -23.68 13.06 -16.21
N ASN A 566 -22.61 13.03 -15.41
CA ASN A 566 -21.42 13.88 -15.63
C ASN A 566 -20.81 13.63 -17.01
N ARG A 567 -20.63 12.37 -17.40
CA ARG A 567 -20.02 12.02 -18.70
C ARG A 567 -20.90 12.44 -19.88
N ASP A 568 -22.20 12.17 -19.82
CA ASP A 568 -23.16 12.50 -20.87
C ASP A 568 -23.42 14.02 -20.93
N MET A 569 -23.37 14.74 -19.80
CA MET A 569 -23.45 16.21 -19.75
C MET A 569 -22.19 16.92 -20.22
N ILE A 570 -21.01 16.30 -20.00
CA ILE A 570 -19.75 16.74 -20.57
C ILE A 570 -19.74 16.51 -22.10
N GLN A 571 -20.36 15.43 -22.58
CA GLN A 571 -20.50 15.17 -24.02
C GLN A 571 -21.61 15.99 -24.70
N SER A 572 -22.70 16.30 -24.00
CA SER A 572 -23.83 17.08 -24.56
C SER A 572 -23.68 18.59 -24.42
N ASN A 573 -22.71 19.07 -23.62
CA ASN A 573 -22.44 20.48 -23.38
C ASN A 573 -23.65 21.27 -22.81
N ASP A 574 -24.56 20.58 -22.10
CA ASP A 574 -25.78 21.21 -21.57
C ASP A 574 -25.54 21.93 -20.22
N ILE A 575 -25.33 23.24 -20.35
CA ILE A 575 -24.91 24.15 -19.27
C ILE A 575 -26.01 24.35 -18.21
N HIS A 576 -27.29 24.21 -18.57
CA HIS A 576 -28.39 24.50 -17.64
C HIS A 576 -28.57 23.38 -16.62
N LEU A 577 -28.53 22.13 -17.08
CA LEU A 577 -28.57 20.95 -16.21
C LEU A 577 -27.36 20.90 -15.26
N PHE A 578 -26.18 21.36 -15.71
CA PHE A 578 -24.95 21.31 -14.91
C PHE A 578 -25.00 22.27 -13.73
N LYS A 579 -25.57 23.46 -13.95
CA LYS A 579 -25.81 24.45 -12.89
C LYS A 579 -26.82 23.93 -11.86
N GLU A 580 -27.91 23.29 -12.29
CA GLU A 580 -28.89 22.70 -11.36
C GLU A 580 -28.27 21.61 -10.47
N PHE A 581 -27.38 20.79 -11.02
CA PHE A 581 -26.71 19.70 -10.30
C PHE A 581 -25.76 20.17 -9.21
N VAL A 582 -24.95 21.20 -9.51
CA VAL A 582 -23.94 21.71 -8.57
C VAL A 582 -24.58 22.52 -7.44
N HIS A 583 -25.76 23.10 -7.68
CA HIS A 583 -26.44 23.99 -6.73
C HIS A 583 -27.56 23.33 -5.93
N SER A 584 -27.97 22.10 -6.25
CA SER A 584 -28.99 21.37 -5.48
C SER A 584 -28.40 20.15 -4.76
N SER A 585 -29.01 19.76 -3.63
CA SER A 585 -28.64 18.50 -3.00
C SER A 585 -29.03 17.34 -3.94
N PRO A 586 -28.33 16.19 -3.91
CA PRO A 586 -28.64 15.06 -4.78
C PRO A 586 -30.12 14.64 -4.76
N TYR A 587 -30.79 14.83 -3.63
CA TYR A 587 -32.22 14.59 -3.45
C TYR A 587 -33.10 15.62 -4.19
N HIS A 588 -32.80 16.92 -4.07
CA HIS A 588 -33.57 17.98 -4.73
C HIS A 588 -33.36 18.00 -6.25
N PHE A 589 -32.14 17.69 -6.71
CA PHE A 589 -31.82 17.54 -8.13
C PHE A 589 -32.66 16.43 -8.77
N ASN A 590 -32.67 15.25 -8.15
CA ASN A 590 -33.45 14.11 -8.63
C ASN A 590 -34.95 14.43 -8.67
N LYS A 591 -35.49 15.12 -7.66
CA LYS A 591 -36.92 15.50 -7.63
C LYS A 591 -37.29 16.49 -8.76
N ASN A 592 -36.43 17.46 -9.06
CA ASN A 592 -36.66 18.42 -10.15
C ASN A 592 -36.51 17.79 -11.55
N ILE A 593 -35.55 16.87 -11.73
CA ILE A 593 -35.41 16.12 -12.98
C ILE A 593 -36.60 15.18 -13.22
N ILE A 594 -37.06 14.46 -12.20
CA ILE A 594 -38.25 13.61 -12.29
C ILE A 594 -39.48 14.44 -12.69
N ASN A 595 -39.62 15.65 -12.14
CA ASN A 595 -40.71 16.56 -12.50
C ASN A 595 -40.60 17.09 -13.95
N LYS A 596 -39.38 17.40 -14.45
CA LYS A 596 -39.16 17.86 -15.83
C LYS A 596 -39.32 16.75 -16.88
N ILE A 597 -38.94 15.51 -16.56
CA ILE A 597 -39.16 14.35 -17.44
C ILE A 597 -40.66 14.09 -17.65
N ASN A 598 -41.49 14.41 -16.65
CA ASN A 598 -42.95 14.31 -16.74
C ASN A 598 -43.60 15.48 -17.51
N SER A 599 -42.90 16.60 -17.68
CA SER A 599 -43.40 17.81 -18.35
C SER A 599 -42.58 18.12 -19.61
N HIS A 600 -42.87 17.41 -20.71
CA HIS A 600 -42.59 17.80 -22.09
C HIS A 600 -41.24 18.51 -22.35
N ASN A 601 -40.22 17.73 -22.72
CA ASN A 601 -39.34 18.02 -23.87
C ASN A 601 -38.45 16.80 -24.17
N HIS A 602 -38.44 16.40 -25.44
CA HIS A 602 -37.62 15.32 -25.98
C HIS A 602 -36.13 15.65 -25.88
N ILE A 603 -35.49 15.29 -24.76
CA ILE A 603 -34.05 15.08 -24.76
C ILE A 603 -33.82 13.66 -25.25
N ASN A 604 -33.38 13.52 -26.50
CA ASN A 604 -33.04 12.25 -27.11
C ASN A 604 -31.67 11.76 -26.59
N ILE A 605 -31.57 11.50 -25.28
CA ILE A 605 -30.49 10.68 -24.72
C ILE A 605 -30.85 9.25 -25.07
N LEU A 606 -30.00 8.57 -25.84
CA LEU A 606 -30.12 7.15 -26.12
C LEU A 606 -30.10 6.40 -24.78
N ASN A 607 -31.28 6.11 -24.25
CA ASN A 607 -31.48 5.78 -22.84
C ASN A 607 -31.11 4.31 -22.62
N LYS A 608 -29.80 3.99 -22.65
CA LYS A 608 -29.28 2.72 -22.10
C LYS A 608 -29.38 2.82 -20.58
N GLN A 609 -30.57 2.54 -20.05
CA GLN A 609 -30.82 2.37 -18.63
C GLN A 609 -29.88 1.29 -18.11
N MET A 610 -28.93 1.68 -17.25
CA MET A 610 -28.01 0.76 -16.59
C MET A 610 -28.51 0.51 -15.17
N PHE A 611 -29.02 -0.70 -14.92
CA PHE A 611 -29.48 -1.09 -13.59
C PHE A 611 -28.31 -1.61 -12.75
N LYS A 612 -28.22 -1.15 -11.49
CA LYS A 612 -27.29 -1.69 -10.49
C LYS A 612 -27.86 -2.94 -9.86
N LEU A 613 -27.08 -4.00 -9.83
CA LEU A 613 -27.36 -5.15 -8.99
C LEU A 613 -26.42 -5.12 -7.79
N TYR A 614 -27.01 -5.12 -6.59
CA TYR A 614 -26.30 -5.28 -5.33
C TYR A 614 -26.49 -6.70 -4.80
N PHE A 615 -25.40 -7.27 -4.29
CA PHE A 615 -25.36 -8.60 -3.71
C PHE A 615 -24.78 -8.51 -2.30
N LYS A 616 -25.37 -9.24 -1.34
CA LYS A 616 -24.94 -9.14 0.07
C LYS A 616 -23.76 -10.05 0.38
N SER A 617 -23.54 -11.09 -0.41
CA SER A 617 -22.47 -12.07 -0.22
C SER A 617 -22.18 -12.83 -1.51
N LEU A 618 -21.02 -13.49 -1.59
CA LEU A 618 -20.66 -14.35 -2.70
C LEU A 618 -21.70 -15.47 -2.92
N ASN A 619 -22.23 -16.03 -1.84
CA ASN A 619 -23.32 -17.02 -1.90
C ASN A 619 -24.59 -16.44 -2.54
N ASP A 620 -24.94 -15.19 -2.23
CA ASP A 620 -26.13 -14.54 -2.82
C ASP A 620 -25.91 -14.29 -4.32
N LEU A 621 -24.69 -13.94 -4.71
CA LEU A 621 -24.28 -13.76 -6.10
C LEU A 621 -24.32 -15.10 -6.85
N CYS A 622 -23.72 -16.15 -6.28
CA CYS A 622 -23.77 -17.51 -6.82
C CYS A 622 -25.22 -17.99 -6.99
N MET A 623 -26.08 -17.74 -6.00
CA MET A 623 -27.49 -18.10 -6.09
C MET A 623 -28.23 -17.38 -7.20
N LYS A 624 -28.04 -16.05 -7.34
CA LYS A 624 -28.77 -15.27 -8.35
C LYS A 624 -28.23 -15.46 -9.76
N ILE A 625 -26.93 -15.72 -9.90
CA ILE A 625 -26.28 -15.81 -11.20
C ILE A 625 -26.19 -17.25 -11.70
N LEU A 626 -25.82 -18.20 -10.82
CA LEU A 626 -25.61 -19.61 -11.17
C LEU A 626 -26.76 -20.54 -10.71
N ASN A 627 -27.76 -20.02 -9.98
CA ASN A 627 -28.84 -20.82 -9.38
C ASN A 627 -28.35 -21.93 -8.44
N LYS A 628 -27.20 -21.73 -7.79
CA LYS A 628 -26.61 -22.67 -6.83
C LYS A 628 -26.12 -21.96 -5.57
N LYS A 629 -26.25 -22.61 -4.40
CA LYS A 629 -25.72 -22.09 -3.12
C LYS A 629 -24.25 -22.44 -2.96
N LEU A 630 -23.54 -21.69 -2.14
CA LEU A 630 -22.24 -22.06 -1.60
C LEU A 630 -22.43 -22.65 -0.20
N ASN A 631 -21.73 -23.74 0.08
CA ASN A 631 -21.80 -24.40 1.37
C ASN A 631 -20.95 -23.64 2.39
N LYS A 632 -21.59 -22.86 3.27
CA LYS A 632 -20.90 -21.99 4.25
C LYS A 632 -20.34 -22.69 5.50
N LYS A 633 -20.43 -24.03 5.60
CA LYS A 633 -20.06 -24.78 6.82
C LYS A 633 -18.62 -24.50 7.28
N LEU A 634 -17.67 -24.33 6.35
CA LEU A 634 -16.25 -24.17 6.66
C LEU A 634 -15.77 -22.71 6.66
N GLN A 635 -16.67 -21.74 6.47
CA GLN A 635 -16.33 -20.32 6.47
C GLN A 635 -15.67 -19.86 7.79
N LEU A 636 -16.01 -20.50 8.91
CA LEU A 636 -15.46 -20.25 10.24
C LEU A 636 -14.55 -21.38 10.73
N ALA A 637 -14.09 -22.25 9.84
CA ALA A 637 -13.22 -23.36 10.21
C ALA A 637 -11.87 -22.85 10.75
N ASN A 638 -11.20 -23.70 11.53
CA ASN A 638 -9.82 -23.43 11.93
C ASN A 638 -8.88 -23.69 10.75
N TRP A 639 -8.69 -22.66 9.93
CA TRP A 639 -7.81 -22.71 8.76
C TRP A 639 -6.34 -22.91 9.09
N ASN A 640 -5.92 -22.85 10.35
CA ASN A 640 -4.54 -23.08 10.77
C ASN A 640 -4.20 -24.57 11.01
N ILE A 641 -5.19 -25.47 10.98
CA ILE A 641 -4.93 -26.90 11.16
C ILE A 641 -4.10 -27.41 9.99
N ARG A 642 -3.10 -28.24 10.29
CA ARG A 642 -2.31 -28.96 9.28
C ARG A 642 -2.18 -30.44 9.64
N PRO A 643 -2.33 -31.35 8.65
CA PRO A 643 -2.75 -31.07 7.27
C PRO A 643 -4.19 -30.53 7.21
N LEU A 644 -4.51 -29.76 6.17
CA LEU A 644 -5.90 -29.40 5.89
C LEU A 644 -6.68 -30.67 5.53
N ASN A 645 -7.94 -30.75 5.94
CA ASN A 645 -8.80 -31.85 5.51
C ASN A 645 -9.35 -31.61 4.09
N GLU A 646 -9.83 -32.66 3.44
CA GLU A 646 -10.31 -32.58 2.05
C GLU A 646 -11.46 -31.59 1.89
N GLU A 647 -12.36 -31.53 2.88
CA GLU A 647 -13.48 -30.59 2.85
C GLU A 647 -13.01 -29.12 2.86
N GLN A 648 -11.98 -28.77 3.66
CA GLN A 648 -11.37 -27.44 3.67
C GLN A 648 -10.74 -27.10 2.33
N ILE A 649 -10.04 -28.07 1.72
CA ILE A 649 -9.41 -27.88 0.40
C ILE A 649 -10.49 -27.64 -0.65
N ILE A 650 -11.54 -28.46 -0.69
CA ILE A 650 -12.65 -28.33 -1.65
C ILE A 650 -13.37 -27.00 -1.46
N TYR A 651 -13.64 -26.58 -0.22
CA TYR A 651 -14.26 -25.29 0.07
C TYR A 651 -13.44 -24.12 -0.50
N ALA A 652 -12.14 -24.06 -0.21
CA ALA A 652 -11.27 -22.99 -0.70
C ALA A 652 -11.13 -23.01 -2.24
N CYS A 653 -11.18 -24.19 -2.85
CA CYS A 653 -11.20 -24.33 -4.32
C CYS A 653 -12.48 -23.78 -4.93
N ILE A 654 -13.63 -24.06 -4.31
CA ILE A 654 -14.93 -23.55 -4.79
C ILE A 654 -14.97 -22.03 -4.70
N ASP A 655 -14.52 -21.44 -3.60
CA ASP A 655 -14.62 -19.98 -3.36
C ASP A 655 -13.79 -19.16 -4.37
N SER A 656 -12.65 -19.68 -4.87
CA SER A 656 -11.92 -19.04 -5.98
C SER A 656 -12.44 -19.39 -7.37
N TYR A 657 -12.82 -20.65 -7.62
CA TYR A 657 -13.25 -21.09 -8.96
C TYR A 657 -14.62 -20.53 -9.35
N VAL A 658 -15.54 -20.41 -8.39
CA VAL A 658 -16.90 -19.91 -8.64
C VAL A 658 -16.88 -18.47 -9.17
N LEU A 659 -15.86 -17.67 -8.82
CA LEU A 659 -15.70 -16.30 -9.32
C LEU A 659 -15.59 -16.26 -10.84
N ILE A 660 -14.85 -17.20 -11.44
CA ILE A 660 -14.71 -17.32 -12.89
C ILE A 660 -16.06 -17.69 -13.52
N LYS A 661 -16.76 -18.66 -12.94
CA LYS A 661 -18.07 -19.10 -13.45
C LYS A 661 -19.13 -18.02 -13.34
N ILE A 662 -19.12 -17.25 -12.26
CA ILE A 662 -19.98 -16.07 -12.11
C ILE A 662 -19.69 -15.10 -13.24
N GLU A 663 -18.43 -14.70 -13.45
CA GLU A 663 -18.04 -13.74 -14.48
C GLU A 663 -18.40 -14.21 -15.90
N GLU A 664 -18.19 -15.49 -16.23
CA GLU A 664 -18.60 -16.08 -17.51
C GLU A 664 -20.12 -15.99 -17.70
N MET A 665 -20.89 -16.33 -16.67
CA MET A 665 -22.35 -16.27 -16.69
C MET A 665 -22.86 -14.81 -16.74
N LEU A 666 -22.13 -13.87 -16.14
CA LEU A 666 -22.42 -12.43 -16.28
C LEU A 666 -22.26 -12.00 -17.74
N ILE A 667 -21.22 -12.45 -18.44
CA ILE A 667 -21.05 -12.17 -19.88
C ILE A 667 -22.24 -12.73 -20.67
N GLU A 668 -22.63 -13.98 -20.41
CA GLU A 668 -23.74 -14.65 -21.10
C GLU A 668 -25.08 -13.95 -20.89
N LYS A 669 -25.32 -13.45 -19.68
CA LYS A 669 -26.53 -12.70 -19.32
C LYS A 669 -26.47 -11.21 -19.72
N GLY A 670 -25.40 -10.77 -20.38
CA GLY A 670 -25.23 -9.38 -20.82
C GLY A 670 -24.96 -8.38 -19.67
N TYR A 671 -24.51 -8.87 -18.53
CA TYR A 671 -24.11 -8.07 -17.38
C TYR A 671 -22.65 -7.60 -17.51
N MET A 672 -22.36 -6.43 -16.97
CA MET A 672 -21.02 -5.83 -16.95
C MET A 672 -20.49 -5.77 -15.52
N SER A 673 -19.28 -6.26 -15.32
CA SER A 673 -18.47 -6.13 -14.12
C SER A 673 -17.46 -4.99 -14.26
N THR A 674 -17.15 -4.29 -13.17
CA THR A 674 -16.13 -3.23 -13.16
C THR A 674 -14.73 -3.83 -13.17
N CYS A 675 -13.81 -3.14 -13.86
CA CYS A 675 -12.43 -3.58 -14.02
C CYS A 675 -11.50 -2.41 -13.64
N ASP A 676 -10.94 -2.50 -12.44
CA ASP A 676 -10.18 -1.43 -11.80
C ASP A 676 -8.68 -1.64 -11.98
N SER A 677 -7.96 -0.53 -12.18
CA SER A 677 -6.51 -0.49 -12.32
C SER A 677 -5.99 0.81 -11.74
N ASN A 678 -4.82 0.79 -11.09
CA ASN A 678 -4.25 1.97 -10.45
C ASN A 678 -2.93 2.46 -11.09
N ASN A 679 -2.47 1.83 -12.17
CA ASN A 679 -1.27 2.22 -12.89
C ASN A 679 -1.45 2.21 -14.42
N ASN A 680 -1.52 3.39 -15.01
CA ASN A 680 -1.74 3.56 -16.46
C ASN A 680 -0.52 3.17 -17.32
N GLN A 681 0.71 3.11 -16.77
CA GLN A 681 1.91 2.80 -17.56
C GLN A 681 1.90 1.34 -18.05
N MET A 682 1.53 0.40 -17.18
CA MET A 682 1.43 -1.02 -17.55
C MET A 682 0.31 -1.26 -18.56
N MET A 683 -0.77 -0.45 -18.48
CA MET A 683 -1.86 -0.54 -19.43
C MET A 683 -1.46 -0.07 -20.83
N ASN A 684 -0.63 0.95 -20.92
CA ASN A 684 -0.05 1.39 -22.19
C ASN A 684 0.83 0.30 -22.82
N LEU A 685 1.63 -0.42 -22.01
CA LEU A 685 2.40 -1.57 -22.49
C LEU A 685 1.51 -2.70 -23.03
N PHE A 686 0.40 -2.99 -22.36
CA PHE A 686 -0.59 -3.95 -22.84
C PHE A 686 -1.18 -3.51 -24.18
N VAL A 687 -1.61 -2.25 -24.32
CA VAL A 687 -2.14 -1.70 -25.57
C VAL A 687 -1.09 -1.76 -26.68
N GLN A 688 0.18 -1.46 -26.38
CA GLN A 688 1.28 -1.54 -27.35
C GLN A 688 1.51 -2.98 -27.82
N LYS A 689 1.64 -3.95 -26.91
CA LYS A 689 1.77 -5.37 -27.28
C LYS A 689 0.54 -5.88 -28.04
N TYR A 690 -0.66 -5.48 -27.64
CA TYR A 690 -1.90 -5.84 -28.34
C TYR A 690 -1.95 -5.27 -29.77
N LYS A 691 -1.43 -4.05 -29.99
CA LYS A 691 -1.31 -3.45 -31.33
C LYS A 691 -0.29 -4.17 -32.20
N LEU A 692 0.76 -4.71 -31.60
CA LEU A 692 1.80 -5.52 -32.27
C LEU A 692 1.37 -6.99 -32.45
N ARG A 693 0.06 -7.27 -32.60
CA ARG A 693 -0.48 -8.64 -32.73
C ARG A 693 0.08 -9.47 -33.90
N ASP A 694 0.73 -8.82 -34.87
CA ASP A 694 1.40 -9.46 -36.00
C ASP A 694 2.86 -9.86 -35.70
N SER A 695 3.32 -9.67 -34.45
CA SER A 695 4.64 -10.05 -33.97
C SER A 695 4.60 -11.29 -33.06
N THR A 696 5.75 -11.93 -32.87
CA THR A 696 5.89 -13.01 -31.88
C THR A 696 5.56 -12.51 -30.48
N TRP A 697 4.91 -13.34 -29.65
CA TRP A 697 4.47 -12.97 -28.29
C TRP A 697 5.62 -12.49 -27.36
N GLU A 698 6.82 -13.02 -27.58
CA GLU A 698 8.07 -12.63 -26.90
C GLU A 698 8.38 -11.16 -27.16
#